data_AF-A0A8J3V409-F1
#
_entry.id   AF-A0A8J3V409-F1
#
_cell.length_a   1.000
_cell.length_b   1.000
_cell.length_c   1.000
_cell.angle_alpha   90.00
_cell.angle_beta   90.00
_cell.angle_gamma   90.00
#
_symmetry.space_group_name_H-M   'P 1'
#
loop_
_entity.id
_entity.type
_entity.pdbx_description
1 polymer ?
#
loop_
_entity_poly.entity_id
_entity_poly.type
_entity_poly.pdbx_seq_one_letter_code
_entity_poly.pdbx_strand_id
1 'polypeptide(L)'
;MGGEPSGTGPLSPDFVGIDPTLMSRFITEMEHARGVVGERTEAVRRVFAANGVSAASLDPIGEAERWIDDKLPELRTRHRLTTSISSLPAWDPTAPGRLVPYEEKSILPVAEARRLGAELALKYSNASRIVPAGDKSYQEIVDALTAHVHDSEFAAAFFAGLGLRQTLELPQVLLRALVERHKAAIDVISQAFGTAVSAGDTTGDFAAIRNAMRHRLATSERQGLGDLLSAGSFPTEWLADVVAAQVLGSEDLAVGTSPRRFETADATMGLSLAPYLNALARDPSAARLAISAVTHGSPRARNRLSEMLLPNPALADGRPDLVTILGNLDGRAALDPTASDAFGRLLASASGAYDESDGRHSDAAARFTFNLIIAAGAIEFAPPARVHLAEIAGSYATEMTEGANLGDDNQFLPSAFEPVASRLPGLRPMFRLSPEHTYKFIRTFADTSDHRLPFDTGMGNLTRRVLDVGVPTMLESEDPKRLDATFSALGNIRGMELGAAAEHAEAMDEIAEREKDGQDWALGVAFGLAGFVIPGGMTGAALWTALTTGYDTYDTFKPNPETNTDKLSKITLQEDFGRRRVIAQLLMDAGATPKVSPRDYQALNPSATAIADADGRLIPFPEISKSTAGNLFTVDEWLIANGMGKDQFSLGESVRMLSDTFGGSRIAGGNWRALSQ
;
A
#
# COMPACT_ATOMS: atom_id res chain seq x y z
N MET A 1 -55.91 44.62 -4.63
CA MET A 1 -55.32 43.37 -4.10
C MET A 1 -54.67 42.64 -5.26
N GLY A 2 -53.40 42.28 -5.12
CA GLY A 2 -52.61 41.60 -6.15
C GLY A 2 -51.13 41.80 -5.85
N GLY A 3 -50.68 41.27 -4.71
CA GLY A 3 -49.28 41.30 -4.31
C GLY A 3 -48.48 40.25 -5.10
N GLU A 4 -47.27 40.64 -5.49
CA GLU A 4 -46.24 39.75 -6.02
C GLU A 4 -45.89 38.67 -4.99
N PRO A 5 -45.66 37.41 -5.41
CA PRO A 5 -45.12 36.40 -4.52
C PRO A 5 -43.61 36.60 -4.35
N SER A 6 -43.21 37.01 -3.15
CA SER A 6 -41.85 36.95 -2.63
C SER A 6 -41.45 35.48 -2.39
N GLY A 7 -40.39 35.04 -3.05
CA GLY A 7 -39.91 33.65 -2.97
C GLY A 7 -38.45 33.51 -3.37
N THR A 8 -37.55 34.35 -2.84
CA THR A 8 -36.11 34.08 -2.84
C THR A 8 -35.79 33.11 -1.70
N GLY A 9 -35.42 31.87 -2.03
CA GLY A 9 -34.75 30.96 -1.09
C GLY A 9 -33.42 31.55 -0.59
N PRO A 10 -32.73 30.89 0.37
CA PRO A 10 -31.65 31.49 1.17
C PRO A 10 -30.32 31.73 0.43
N LEU A 11 -30.29 31.69 -0.91
CA LEU A 11 -29.10 31.95 -1.72
C LEU A 11 -29.45 33.03 -2.75
N SER A 12 -28.69 34.13 -2.74
CA SER A 12 -28.74 35.17 -3.76
C SER A 12 -28.55 34.56 -5.16
N PRO A 13 -29.19 35.08 -6.22
CA PRO A 13 -28.95 34.64 -7.61
C PRO A 13 -27.46 34.65 -8.03
N ASP A 14 -26.62 35.41 -7.31
CA ASP A 14 -25.18 35.57 -7.55
C ASP A 14 -24.30 34.69 -6.64
N PHE A 15 -24.88 33.74 -5.89
CA PHE A 15 -24.12 32.90 -4.98
C PHE A 15 -23.29 31.85 -5.74
N VAL A 16 -21.96 32.03 -5.75
CA VAL A 16 -20.98 31.01 -6.14
C VAL A 16 -20.41 30.41 -4.86
N GLY A 17 -20.62 29.11 -4.67
CA GLY A 17 -20.03 28.41 -3.53
C GLY A 17 -19.45 27.05 -3.91
N ILE A 18 -18.48 26.61 -3.12
CA ILE A 18 -17.74 25.35 -3.32
C ILE A 18 -17.92 24.48 -2.09
N ASP A 19 -18.18 23.19 -2.27
CA ASP A 19 -18.15 22.20 -1.19
C ASP A 19 -16.70 21.73 -0.98
N PRO A 20 -16.09 21.97 0.20
CA PRO A 20 -14.71 21.61 0.45
C PRO A 20 -14.45 20.10 0.38
N THR A 21 -15.40 19.27 0.82
CA THR A 21 -15.23 17.81 0.85
C THR A 21 -15.25 17.23 -0.56
N LEU A 22 -16.19 17.68 -1.40
CA LEU A 22 -16.26 17.27 -2.80
C LEU A 22 -15.09 17.81 -3.61
N MET A 23 -14.64 19.04 -3.33
CA MET A 23 -13.44 19.61 -3.98
C MET A 23 -12.18 18.81 -3.61
N SER A 24 -11.99 18.45 -2.34
CA SER A 24 -10.88 17.59 -1.90
C SER A 24 -10.90 16.25 -2.63
N ARG A 25 -12.05 15.57 -2.68
CA ARG A 25 -12.21 14.31 -3.41
C ARG A 25 -11.92 14.46 -4.91
N PHE A 26 -12.41 15.53 -5.53
CA PHE A 26 -12.17 15.82 -6.94
C PHE A 26 -10.69 16.06 -7.24
N ILE A 27 -9.98 16.78 -6.37
CA ILE A 27 -8.52 16.98 -6.47
C ILE A 27 -7.80 15.63 -6.41
N THR A 28 -8.13 14.76 -5.44
CA THR A 28 -7.52 13.42 -5.33
C THR A 28 -7.79 12.55 -6.57
N GLU A 29 -9.01 12.56 -7.09
CA GLU A 29 -9.36 11.81 -8.32
C GLU A 29 -8.63 12.36 -9.55
N MET A 30 -8.48 13.69 -9.66
CA MET A 30 -7.71 14.30 -10.75
C MET A 30 -6.22 13.95 -10.67
N GLU A 31 -5.63 13.94 -9.47
CA GLU A 31 -4.24 13.52 -9.24
C GLU A 31 -4.03 12.05 -9.63
N HIS A 32 -4.93 11.17 -9.20
CA HIS A 32 -4.88 9.75 -9.57
C HIS A 32 -5.06 9.54 -11.09
N ALA A 33 -6.08 10.16 -11.69
CA ALA A 33 -6.34 10.06 -13.12
C ALA A 33 -5.16 10.56 -13.95
N ARG A 34 -4.53 11.67 -13.54
CA ARG A 34 -3.33 12.20 -14.18
C ARG A 34 -2.17 11.22 -14.13
N GLY A 35 -1.94 10.57 -12.97
CA GLY A 35 -0.90 9.55 -12.83
C GLY A 35 -1.11 8.37 -13.79
N VAL A 36 -2.34 7.82 -13.80
CA VAL A 36 -2.72 6.69 -14.67
C VAL A 36 -2.59 7.04 -16.15
N VAL A 37 -3.01 8.25 -16.56
CA VAL A 37 -2.91 8.71 -17.95
C VAL A 37 -1.43 8.89 -18.33
N GLY A 38 -0.64 9.58 -17.52
CA GLY A 38 0.81 9.76 -17.75
C GLY A 38 1.57 8.45 -17.90
N GLU A 39 1.32 7.49 -17.01
CA GLU A 39 1.91 6.17 -17.08
C GLU A 39 1.57 5.45 -18.39
N ARG A 40 0.29 5.44 -18.79
CA ARG A 40 -0.14 4.78 -20.02
C ARG A 40 0.40 5.48 -21.26
N THR A 41 0.41 6.81 -21.27
CA THR A 41 0.99 7.61 -22.36
C THR A 41 2.47 7.27 -22.54
N GLU A 42 3.23 7.21 -21.44
CA GLU A 42 4.64 6.84 -21.46
C GLU A 42 4.87 5.38 -21.88
N ALA A 43 4.05 4.44 -21.41
CA ALA A 43 4.10 3.06 -21.86
C ALA A 43 3.92 2.95 -23.39
N VAL A 44 2.96 3.69 -23.96
CA VAL A 44 2.75 3.73 -25.42
C VAL A 44 3.90 4.44 -26.13
N ARG A 45 4.39 5.58 -25.62
CA ARG A 45 5.56 6.29 -26.16
C ARG A 45 6.77 5.36 -26.25
N ARG A 46 7.02 4.60 -25.18
CA ARG A 46 8.07 3.58 -25.13
C ARG A 46 7.87 2.52 -26.20
N VAL A 47 6.68 1.95 -26.35
CA VAL A 47 6.39 0.96 -27.41
C VAL A 47 6.61 1.55 -28.81
N PHE A 48 6.17 2.77 -29.07
CA PHE A 48 6.34 3.44 -30.37
C PHE A 48 7.81 3.66 -30.67
N ALA A 49 8.51 4.21 -29.71
CA ALA A 49 9.91 4.52 -29.83
C ALA A 49 10.73 3.21 -29.93
N ALA A 50 10.31 2.14 -29.26
CA ALA A 50 10.83 0.79 -29.39
C ALA A 50 10.44 0.08 -30.68
N ASN A 51 9.76 0.74 -31.61
CA ASN A 51 9.49 0.30 -32.98
C ASN A 51 9.95 1.33 -34.02
N GLY A 52 10.67 2.38 -33.59
CA GLY A 52 11.14 3.45 -34.47
C GLY A 52 10.01 4.33 -35.03
N VAL A 53 8.84 4.30 -34.39
CA VAL A 53 7.65 5.09 -34.71
C VAL A 53 7.66 6.38 -33.88
N SER A 54 7.29 7.50 -34.51
CA SER A 54 7.17 8.78 -33.81
C SER A 54 6.00 8.76 -32.84
N ALA A 55 6.21 9.28 -31.63
CA ALA A 55 5.17 9.43 -30.62
C ALA A 55 4.45 10.78 -30.65
N ALA A 56 4.67 11.60 -31.68
CA ALA A 56 4.05 12.93 -31.81
C ALA A 56 2.51 12.90 -31.77
N SER A 57 1.88 11.78 -32.14
CA SER A 57 0.41 11.63 -32.04
C SER A 57 -0.10 11.59 -30.59
N LEU A 58 0.79 11.41 -29.60
CA LEU A 58 0.48 11.39 -28.17
C LEU A 58 0.69 12.75 -27.50
N ASP A 59 1.21 13.75 -28.23
CA ASP A 59 1.43 15.11 -27.73
C ASP A 59 0.16 15.76 -27.13
N PRO A 60 -1.05 15.58 -27.70
CA PRO A 60 -2.29 16.11 -27.10
C PRO A 60 -2.62 15.52 -25.73
N ILE A 61 -2.22 14.26 -25.47
CA ILE A 61 -2.42 13.63 -24.15
C ILE A 61 -1.46 14.23 -23.13
N GLY A 62 -0.19 14.43 -23.51
CA GLY A 62 0.77 15.15 -22.69
C GLY A 62 0.41 16.64 -22.49
N GLU A 63 -0.39 17.24 -23.37
CA GLU A 63 -0.97 18.57 -23.17
C GLU A 63 -2.11 18.54 -22.14
N ALA A 64 -2.96 17.51 -22.16
CA ALA A 64 -4.00 17.32 -21.15
C ALA A 64 -3.40 17.06 -19.75
N GLU A 65 -2.35 16.25 -19.66
CA GLU A 65 -1.62 16.02 -18.39
C GLU A 65 -1.01 17.30 -17.85
N ARG A 66 -0.36 18.10 -18.71
CA ARG A 66 0.15 19.43 -18.34
C ARG A 66 -0.97 20.39 -17.92
N TRP A 67 -2.12 20.35 -18.60
CA TRP A 67 -3.28 21.14 -18.20
C TRP A 67 -3.81 20.74 -16.81
N ILE A 68 -3.82 19.43 -16.49
CA ILE A 68 -4.18 18.96 -15.15
C ILE A 68 -3.16 19.46 -14.12
N ASP A 69 -1.86 19.36 -14.41
CA ASP A 69 -0.78 19.88 -13.56
C ASP A 69 -0.89 21.39 -13.34
N ASP A 70 -1.30 22.15 -14.35
CA ASP A 70 -1.53 23.60 -14.26
C ASP A 70 -2.77 23.93 -13.42
N LYS A 71 -3.82 23.11 -13.48
CA LYS A 71 -5.11 23.38 -12.81
C LYS A 71 -5.18 22.87 -11.37
N LEU A 72 -4.42 21.84 -11.02
CA LEU A 72 -4.41 21.30 -9.65
C LEU A 72 -4.00 22.33 -8.59
N PRO A 73 -2.96 23.16 -8.78
CA PRO A 73 -2.63 24.24 -7.84
C PRO A 73 -3.77 25.25 -7.65
N GLU A 74 -4.45 25.65 -8.74
CA GLU A 74 -5.63 26.53 -8.66
C GLU A 74 -6.76 25.89 -7.86
N LEU A 75 -7.05 24.61 -8.10
CA LEU A 75 -8.10 23.85 -7.39
C LEU A 75 -7.77 23.69 -5.90
N ARG A 76 -6.51 23.40 -5.55
CA ARG A 76 -6.03 23.34 -4.17
C ARG A 76 -6.13 24.70 -3.47
N THR A 77 -5.81 25.77 -4.19
CA THR A 77 -5.98 27.15 -3.70
C THR A 77 -7.45 27.45 -3.41
N ARG A 78 -8.35 27.09 -4.34
CA ARG A 78 -9.81 27.21 -4.15
C ARG A 78 -10.30 26.40 -2.95
N HIS A 79 -9.83 25.16 -2.79
CA HIS A 79 -10.14 24.32 -1.63
C HIS A 79 -9.69 24.97 -0.31
N ARG A 80 -8.46 25.50 -0.23
CA ARG A 80 -7.92 26.15 0.98
C ARG A 80 -8.71 27.39 1.39
N LEU A 81 -9.08 28.22 0.42
CA LEU A 81 -9.91 29.39 0.67
C LEU A 81 -11.26 28.96 1.28
N THR A 82 -11.86 27.90 0.75
CA THR A 82 -13.16 27.41 1.23
C THR A 82 -13.07 26.76 2.62
N THR A 83 -11.98 26.04 2.95
CA THR A 83 -11.78 25.48 4.29
C THR A 83 -11.48 26.56 5.33
N SER A 84 -10.71 27.59 4.98
CA SER A 84 -10.42 28.71 5.90
C SER A 84 -11.67 29.51 6.26
N ILE A 85 -12.59 29.74 5.32
CA ILE A 85 -13.88 30.40 5.58
C ILE A 85 -14.81 29.51 6.42
N SER A 86 -14.71 28.18 6.28
CA SER A 86 -15.50 27.23 7.07
C SER A 86 -15.08 27.13 8.55
N SER A 87 -13.92 27.65 8.94
CA SER A 87 -13.41 27.66 10.33
C SER A 87 -13.93 28.80 11.22
N LEU A 88 -14.87 29.64 10.74
CA LEU A 88 -15.54 30.66 11.56
C LEU A 88 -16.62 30.02 12.48
N PRO A 89 -16.90 30.58 13.68
CA PRO A 89 -17.74 29.92 14.69
C PRO A 89 -19.15 29.60 14.16
N ALA A 90 -19.49 28.32 14.14
CA ALA A 90 -20.77 27.80 13.69
C ALA A 90 -21.89 28.10 14.70
N TRP A 91 -23.06 28.52 14.20
CA TRP A 91 -24.31 28.53 14.97
C TRP A 91 -25.18 27.29 14.70
N ASP A 92 -24.66 26.26 14.01
CA ASP A 92 -25.32 24.96 13.89
C ASP A 92 -24.31 23.82 13.59
N PRO A 93 -24.13 22.84 14.48
CA PRO A 93 -23.15 21.76 14.36
C PRO A 93 -23.61 20.50 13.58
N THR A 94 -24.73 20.53 12.83
CA THR A 94 -25.36 19.28 12.33
C THR A 94 -25.47 19.06 10.81
N ALA A 95 -24.87 19.88 9.92
CA ALA A 95 -25.05 19.70 8.46
C ALA A 95 -23.74 19.35 7.69
N PRO A 96 -23.59 18.13 7.15
CA PRO A 96 -22.56 17.82 6.15
C PRO A 96 -22.91 18.36 4.75
N GLY A 97 -21.92 18.93 4.03
CA GLY A 97 -22.04 19.27 2.59
C GLY A 97 -22.50 20.68 2.21
N ARG A 98 -22.02 21.75 2.89
CA ARG A 98 -22.42 23.14 2.57
C ARG A 98 -21.42 23.85 1.64
N LEU A 99 -21.94 24.48 0.60
CA LEU A 99 -21.22 25.38 -0.31
C LEU A 99 -20.73 26.64 0.44
N VAL A 100 -19.44 26.96 0.33
CA VAL A 100 -18.80 28.13 0.96
C VAL A 100 -18.63 29.25 -0.08
N PRO A 101 -19.02 30.51 0.22
CA PRO A 101 -18.88 31.62 -0.73
C PRO A 101 -17.40 31.84 -1.12
N TYR A 102 -17.17 32.13 -2.41
CA TYR A 102 -15.85 32.21 -3.04
C TYR A 102 -15.59 33.58 -3.67
N GLU A 103 -14.46 34.23 -3.37
CA GLU A 103 -13.99 35.46 -4.03
C GLU A 103 -12.56 35.30 -4.60
N GLU A 104 -12.44 35.30 -5.94
CA GLU A 104 -11.19 35.10 -6.70
C GLU A 104 -10.24 36.32 -6.64
N LYS A 105 -10.70 37.47 -6.12
CA LYS A 105 -9.93 38.73 -6.00
C LYS A 105 -8.78 38.69 -4.98
N SER A 106 -8.66 37.60 -4.22
CA SER A 106 -7.59 37.39 -3.24
C SER A 106 -6.31 36.78 -3.83
N ILE A 107 -6.29 36.46 -5.13
CA ILE A 107 -5.13 35.92 -5.86
C ILE A 107 -4.25 37.08 -6.33
N LEU A 108 -2.93 36.99 -6.08
CA LEU A 108 -1.97 37.99 -6.52
C LEU A 108 -1.90 38.06 -8.06
N PRO A 109 -1.77 39.26 -8.66
CA PRO A 109 -1.40 39.38 -10.07
C PRO A 109 -0.03 38.73 -10.34
N VAL A 110 0.12 38.04 -11.48
CA VAL A 110 1.36 37.34 -11.88
C VAL A 110 2.63 38.19 -11.70
N ALA A 111 2.59 39.44 -12.16
CA ALA A 111 3.74 40.36 -12.04
C ALA A 111 4.09 40.69 -10.59
N GLU A 112 3.09 40.77 -9.72
CA GLU A 112 3.27 41.02 -8.29
C GLU A 112 3.80 39.79 -7.57
N ALA A 113 3.24 38.61 -7.85
CA ALA A 113 3.73 37.33 -7.33
C ALA A 113 5.22 37.11 -7.67
N ARG A 114 5.61 37.32 -8.93
CA ARG A 114 7.01 37.22 -9.37
C ARG A 114 7.92 38.22 -8.67
N ARG A 115 7.48 39.48 -8.53
CA ARG A 115 8.24 40.52 -7.82
C ARG A 115 8.49 40.12 -6.38
N LEU A 116 7.45 39.71 -5.66
CA LEU A 116 7.54 39.30 -4.25
C LEU A 116 8.44 38.07 -4.07
N GLY A 117 8.35 37.08 -4.96
CA GLY A 117 9.22 35.90 -4.95
C GLY A 117 10.69 36.26 -5.15
N ALA A 118 11.00 37.13 -6.13
CA ALA A 118 12.36 37.60 -6.39
C ALA A 118 12.93 38.45 -5.24
N GLU A 119 12.11 39.31 -4.63
CA GLU A 119 12.49 40.08 -3.44
C GLU A 119 12.83 39.17 -2.25
N LEU A 120 12.07 38.09 -2.07
CA LEU A 120 12.35 37.10 -1.03
C LEU A 120 13.66 36.35 -1.28
N ALA A 121 13.97 36.00 -2.53
CA ALA A 121 15.23 35.37 -2.91
C ALA A 121 16.43 36.28 -2.65
N LEU A 122 16.30 37.59 -2.93
CA LEU A 122 17.31 38.59 -2.59
C LEU A 122 17.50 38.71 -1.07
N LYS A 123 16.40 38.71 -0.30
CA LYS A 123 16.46 38.72 1.16
C LYS A 123 17.22 37.52 1.71
N TYR A 124 16.97 36.32 1.17
CA TYR A 124 17.73 35.12 1.51
C TYR A 124 19.21 35.25 1.13
N SER A 125 19.51 35.70 -0.09
CA SER A 125 20.89 35.85 -0.58
C SER A 125 21.72 36.83 0.25
N ASN A 126 21.06 37.86 0.81
CA ASN A 126 21.67 38.87 1.66
C ASN A 126 21.74 38.48 3.14
N ALA A 127 21.08 37.39 3.56
CA ALA A 127 21.15 36.89 4.93
C ALA A 127 22.54 36.30 5.22
N SER A 128 23.00 36.43 6.47
CA SER A 128 24.29 35.85 6.87
C SER A 128 24.25 34.34 6.72
N ARG A 129 25.23 33.76 6.01
CA ARG A 129 25.42 32.30 5.92
C ARG A 129 26.04 31.71 7.19
N ILE A 130 26.62 32.55 8.04
CA ILE A 130 27.11 32.18 9.38
C ILE A 130 25.98 32.55 10.34
N VAL A 131 25.15 31.58 10.69
CA VAL A 131 23.90 31.80 11.44
C VAL A 131 24.13 31.47 12.92
N PRO A 132 24.03 32.43 13.85
CA PRO A 132 23.74 32.11 15.24
C PRO A 132 22.34 31.51 15.30
N ALA A 133 22.18 30.36 15.97
CA ALA A 133 20.86 29.73 16.16
C ALA A 133 19.80 30.75 16.62
N GLY A 134 18.64 30.78 15.96
CA GLY A 134 17.54 31.70 16.30
C GLY A 134 17.48 33.03 15.53
N ASP A 135 18.11 33.11 14.36
CA ASP A 135 18.02 34.29 13.48
C ASP A 135 16.59 34.46 12.92
N LYS A 136 15.96 35.60 13.24
CA LYS A 136 14.59 35.94 12.83
C LYS A 136 14.44 36.08 11.32
N SER A 137 15.52 36.40 10.59
CA SER A 137 15.47 36.59 9.14
C SER A 137 15.05 35.32 8.38
N TYR A 138 15.50 34.14 8.84
CA TYR A 138 15.11 32.86 8.24
C TYR A 138 13.67 32.47 8.59
N GLN A 139 13.19 32.82 9.79
CA GLN A 139 11.77 32.63 10.13
C GLN A 139 10.87 33.49 9.24
N GLU A 140 11.23 34.75 9.00
CA GLU A 140 10.48 35.63 8.10
C GLU A 140 10.45 35.10 6.66
N ILE A 141 11.52 34.42 6.22
CA ILE A 141 11.55 33.77 4.89
C ILE A 141 10.59 32.60 4.82
N VAL A 142 10.58 31.74 5.85
CA VAL A 142 9.65 30.61 5.94
C VAL A 142 8.21 31.09 6.05
N ASP A 143 7.94 32.16 6.82
CA ASP A 143 6.59 32.73 6.95
C ASP A 143 6.08 33.30 5.62
N ALA A 144 6.95 33.99 4.88
CA ALA A 144 6.63 34.50 3.54
C ALA A 144 6.38 33.36 2.54
N LEU A 145 7.20 32.30 2.56
CA LEU A 145 6.96 31.11 1.75
C LEU A 145 5.66 30.41 2.14
N THR A 146 5.34 30.31 3.43
CA THR A 146 4.10 29.70 3.93
C THR A 146 2.87 30.45 3.42
N ALA A 147 2.92 31.79 3.40
CA ALA A 147 1.84 32.62 2.89
C ALA A 147 1.54 32.35 1.41
N HIS A 148 2.57 32.03 0.62
CA HIS A 148 2.51 31.88 -0.84
C HIS A 148 2.92 30.49 -1.36
N VAL A 149 2.87 29.45 -0.52
CA VAL A 149 3.41 28.10 -0.81
C VAL A 149 2.74 27.42 -2.03
N HIS A 150 1.53 27.84 -2.38
CA HIS A 150 0.76 27.33 -3.51
C HIS A 150 0.67 28.31 -4.70
N ASP A 151 1.35 29.46 -4.63
CA ASP A 151 1.46 30.40 -5.73
C ASP A 151 2.67 30.03 -6.60
N SER A 152 2.39 29.48 -7.78
CA SER A 152 3.41 29.00 -8.72
C SER A 152 4.34 30.09 -9.21
N GLU A 153 3.82 31.29 -9.46
CA GLU A 153 4.58 32.41 -10.01
C GLU A 153 5.51 33.01 -8.95
N PHE A 154 5.03 33.09 -7.71
CA PHE A 154 5.84 33.45 -6.56
C PHE A 154 6.95 32.42 -6.29
N ALA A 155 6.58 31.14 -6.21
CA ALA A 155 7.53 30.07 -5.87
C ALA A 155 8.60 29.90 -6.96
N ALA A 156 8.21 29.90 -8.24
CA ALA A 156 9.15 29.82 -9.35
C ALA A 156 10.13 31.00 -9.37
N ALA A 157 9.64 32.23 -9.14
CA ALA A 157 10.51 33.41 -9.06
C ALA A 157 11.47 33.37 -7.86
N PHE A 158 11.03 32.85 -6.72
CA PHE A 158 11.89 32.66 -5.55
C PHE A 158 13.04 31.69 -5.87
N PHE A 159 12.76 30.49 -6.36
CA PHE A 159 13.81 29.52 -6.67
C PHE A 159 14.69 29.95 -7.85
N ALA A 160 14.13 30.62 -8.86
CA ALA A 160 14.90 31.23 -9.93
C ALA A 160 15.93 32.24 -9.40
N GLY A 161 15.52 33.10 -8.47
CA GLY A 161 16.40 34.11 -7.86
C GLY A 161 17.52 33.53 -7.00
N LEU A 162 17.33 32.34 -6.43
CA LEU A 162 18.36 31.62 -5.68
C LEU A 162 19.39 30.95 -6.62
N GLY A 163 18.93 30.40 -7.74
CA GLY A 163 19.73 29.53 -8.60
C GLY A 163 19.98 28.15 -7.99
N LEU A 164 20.40 27.20 -8.83
CA LEU A 164 20.52 25.77 -8.48
C LEU A 164 21.25 25.52 -7.15
N ARG A 165 22.46 26.09 -6.99
CA ARG A 165 23.28 25.84 -5.80
C ARG A 165 22.60 26.28 -4.51
N GLN A 166 22.06 27.50 -4.47
CA GLN A 166 21.43 28.02 -3.25
C GLN A 166 20.10 27.32 -2.97
N THR A 167 19.34 26.94 -4.01
CA THR A 167 18.15 26.09 -3.85
C THR A 167 18.49 24.77 -3.14
N LEU A 168 19.59 24.12 -3.52
CA LEU A 168 20.04 22.87 -2.90
C LEU A 168 20.62 23.07 -1.49
N GLU A 169 21.26 24.21 -1.21
CA GLU A 169 21.78 24.55 0.12
C GLU A 169 20.67 24.94 1.13
N LEU A 170 19.53 25.43 0.63
CA LEU A 170 18.47 26.05 1.43
C LEU A 170 17.96 25.17 2.60
N PRO A 171 17.62 23.88 2.42
CA PRO A 171 17.14 23.05 3.53
C PRO A 171 18.16 22.95 4.67
N GLN A 172 19.45 22.75 4.33
CA GLN A 172 20.54 22.61 5.29
C GLN A 172 20.87 23.91 6.02
N VAL A 173 20.65 25.06 5.37
CA VAL A 173 20.76 26.38 6.03
C VAL A 173 19.65 26.54 7.06
N LEU A 174 18.42 26.14 6.74
CA LEU A 174 17.28 26.29 7.64
C LEU A 174 17.29 25.31 8.80
N LEU A 175 17.76 24.08 8.59
CA LEU A 175 18.01 23.13 9.67
C LEU A 175 18.93 23.73 10.75
N ARG A 176 19.97 24.46 10.33
CA ARG A 176 20.91 25.13 11.24
C ARG A 176 20.35 26.40 11.86
N ALA A 177 19.55 27.15 11.11
CA ALA A 177 18.99 28.43 11.56
C ALA A 177 17.80 28.27 12.55
N LEU A 178 16.94 27.27 12.34
CA LEU A 178 15.61 27.14 12.95
C LEU A 178 15.49 25.94 13.92
N VAL A 179 16.36 25.88 14.93
CA VAL A 179 16.52 24.75 15.89
C VAL A 179 15.20 24.06 16.30
N GLU A 180 14.15 24.79 16.67
CA GLU A 180 12.87 24.18 17.12
C GLU A 180 11.79 23.99 16.04
N ARG A 181 11.94 24.60 14.85
CA ARG A 181 10.90 24.61 13.78
C ARG A 181 11.38 24.09 12.43
N HIS A 182 12.56 23.52 12.39
CA HIS A 182 13.25 23.14 11.15
C HIS A 182 12.46 22.15 10.27
N LYS A 183 11.74 21.18 10.85
CA LYS A 183 10.96 20.20 10.08
C LYS A 183 9.80 20.86 9.32
N ALA A 184 9.02 21.69 10.00
CA ALA A 184 7.93 22.44 9.36
C ALA A 184 8.45 23.40 8.27
N ALA A 185 9.64 23.98 8.46
CA ALA A 185 10.28 24.81 7.45
C ALA A 185 10.69 24.02 6.20
N ILE A 186 11.24 22.82 6.37
CA ILE A 186 11.55 21.91 5.24
C ILE A 186 10.28 21.55 4.48
N ASP A 187 9.20 21.20 5.20
CA ASP A 187 7.93 20.84 4.57
C ASP A 187 7.39 21.98 3.71
N VAL A 188 7.40 23.22 4.24
CA VAL A 188 6.97 24.43 3.51
C VAL A 188 7.80 24.64 2.24
N ILE A 189 9.12 24.48 2.32
CA ILE A 189 9.99 24.71 1.16
C ILE A 189 9.87 23.60 0.13
N SER A 190 9.76 22.35 0.58
CA SER A 190 9.50 21.22 -0.29
C SER A 190 8.16 21.37 -1.02
N GLN A 191 7.13 21.85 -0.33
CA GLN A 191 5.84 22.18 -0.95
C GLN A 191 5.94 23.33 -1.95
N ALA A 192 6.58 24.45 -1.57
CA ALA A 192 6.78 25.58 -2.47
C ALA A 192 7.58 25.16 -3.72
N PHE A 193 8.59 24.31 -3.54
CA PHE A 193 9.38 23.78 -4.63
C PHE A 193 8.54 22.87 -5.54
N GLY A 194 7.73 21.97 -4.98
CA GLY A 194 6.77 21.18 -5.75
C GLY A 194 5.78 22.02 -6.55
N THR A 195 5.25 23.10 -5.95
CA THR A 195 4.39 24.07 -6.65
C THR A 195 5.13 24.72 -7.83
N ALA A 196 6.36 25.15 -7.63
CA ALA A 196 7.17 25.75 -8.70
C ALA A 196 7.45 24.75 -9.84
N VAL A 197 7.86 23.52 -9.51
CA VAL A 197 8.14 22.46 -10.51
C VAL A 197 6.90 22.10 -11.31
N SER A 198 5.74 22.03 -10.65
CA SER A 198 4.46 21.68 -11.26
C SER A 198 3.97 22.74 -12.25
N ALA A 199 4.27 24.01 -11.99
CA ALA A 199 3.96 25.11 -12.90
C ALA A 199 4.77 25.10 -14.20
N GLY A 200 5.82 24.29 -14.27
CA GLY A 200 6.63 24.15 -15.47
C GLY A 200 7.54 25.34 -15.75
N ASP A 201 7.58 25.78 -17.01
CA ASP A 201 8.56 26.76 -17.51
C ASP A 201 8.07 28.22 -17.41
N THR A 202 7.26 28.54 -16.38
CA THR A 202 6.69 29.89 -16.17
C THR A 202 7.75 30.99 -16.10
N THR A 203 8.97 30.64 -15.65
CA THR A 203 10.17 31.47 -15.76
C THR A 203 11.30 30.68 -16.41
N GLY A 204 11.96 31.27 -17.42
CA GLY A 204 13.04 30.58 -18.16
C GLY A 204 14.24 30.20 -17.28
N ASP A 205 14.53 30.99 -16.25
CA ASP A 205 15.62 30.71 -15.31
C ASP A 205 15.29 29.52 -14.38
N PHE A 206 14.04 29.40 -13.92
CA PHE A 206 13.63 28.22 -13.14
C PHE A 206 13.57 26.96 -14.00
N ALA A 207 13.15 27.07 -15.26
CA ALA A 207 13.18 25.96 -16.21
C ALA A 207 14.59 25.35 -16.34
N ALA A 208 15.63 26.17 -16.35
CA ALA A 208 17.02 25.72 -16.35
C ALA A 208 17.39 24.95 -15.07
N ILE A 209 16.97 25.42 -13.89
CA ILE A 209 17.18 24.73 -12.61
C ILE A 209 16.48 23.37 -12.62
N ARG A 210 15.21 23.33 -13.04
CA ARG A 210 14.38 22.13 -13.15
C ARG A 210 15.02 21.07 -14.05
N ASN A 211 15.58 21.49 -15.18
CA ASN A 211 16.27 20.61 -16.12
C ASN A 211 17.64 20.16 -15.60
N ALA A 212 18.37 21.01 -14.89
CA ALA A 212 19.65 20.64 -14.29
C ALA A 212 19.50 19.51 -13.26
N MET A 213 18.42 19.52 -12.47
CA MET A 213 18.14 18.49 -11.46
C MET A 213 17.81 17.09 -12.04
N ARG A 214 17.44 17.01 -13.32
CA ARG A 214 17.28 15.73 -14.04
C ARG A 214 18.61 15.05 -14.35
N HIS A 215 19.71 15.77 -14.20
CA HIS A 215 21.05 15.24 -14.37
C HIS A 215 21.65 14.92 -13.01
N ARG A 216 22.57 13.94 -12.99
CA ARG A 216 23.20 13.47 -11.77
C ARG A 216 23.98 14.59 -11.08
N LEU A 217 23.63 14.86 -9.82
CA LEU A 217 24.24 15.92 -9.00
C LEU A 217 25.44 15.38 -8.22
N ALA A 218 26.27 16.29 -7.70
CA ALA A 218 27.34 15.92 -6.79
C ALA A 218 26.77 15.29 -5.51
N THR A 219 27.52 14.39 -4.86
CA THR A 219 27.06 13.70 -3.63
C THR A 219 26.64 14.67 -2.52
N SER A 220 27.34 15.79 -2.34
CA SER A 220 27.00 16.82 -1.36
C SER A 220 25.68 17.56 -1.67
N GLU A 221 25.27 17.60 -2.92
CA GLU A 221 24.06 18.28 -3.39
C GLU A 221 22.82 17.39 -3.35
N ARG A 222 23.00 16.06 -3.42
CA ARG A 222 21.92 15.07 -3.40
C ARG A 222 21.12 15.09 -2.10
N GLN A 223 21.72 15.41 -0.96
CA GLN A 223 20.97 15.53 0.29
C GLN A 223 19.98 16.70 0.25
N GLY A 224 20.42 17.86 -0.23
CA GLY A 224 19.56 19.04 -0.35
C GLY A 224 18.38 18.83 -1.29
N LEU A 225 18.60 18.14 -2.42
CA LEU A 225 17.52 17.74 -3.30
C LEU A 225 16.56 16.73 -2.63
N GLY A 226 17.09 15.75 -1.87
CA GLY A 226 16.24 14.83 -1.10
C GLY A 226 15.30 15.58 -0.15
N ASP A 227 15.82 16.55 0.60
CA ASP A 227 15.02 17.39 1.50
C ASP A 227 13.96 18.19 0.73
N LEU A 228 14.29 18.73 -0.45
CA LEU A 228 13.34 19.43 -1.33
C LEU A 228 12.23 18.52 -1.86
N LEU A 229 12.45 17.22 -1.99
CA LEU A 229 11.45 16.26 -2.46
C LEU A 229 10.56 15.70 -1.33
N SER A 230 10.88 15.97 -0.06
CA SER A 230 10.32 15.27 1.10
C SER A 230 8.82 15.46 1.36
N ALA A 231 8.23 16.61 1.02
CA ALA A 231 6.85 16.96 1.34
C ALA A 231 6.01 17.46 0.14
N GLY A 232 6.64 18.01 -0.90
CA GLY A 232 5.95 18.54 -2.08
C GLY A 232 5.31 17.48 -2.98
N SER A 233 4.39 17.92 -3.84
CA SER A 233 3.89 17.16 -5.00
C SER A 233 4.66 17.57 -6.25
N PHE A 234 4.97 16.62 -7.11
CA PHE A 234 5.79 16.84 -8.30
C PHE A 234 5.13 16.24 -9.54
N PRO A 235 5.43 16.76 -10.74
CA PRO A 235 5.05 16.08 -11.97
C PRO A 235 5.65 14.68 -12.04
N THR A 236 4.83 13.69 -12.38
CA THR A 236 5.14 12.25 -12.29
C THR A 236 6.38 11.90 -13.12
N GLU A 237 6.41 12.33 -14.39
CA GLU A 237 7.56 12.11 -15.27
C GLU A 237 8.83 12.79 -14.74
N TRP A 238 8.70 14.04 -14.27
CA TRP A 238 9.85 14.79 -13.75
C TRP A 238 10.42 14.13 -12.49
N LEU A 239 9.56 13.71 -11.55
CA LEU A 239 9.98 13.02 -10.34
C LEU A 239 10.66 11.69 -10.66
N ALA A 240 10.09 10.92 -11.58
CA ALA A 240 10.66 9.66 -12.04
C ALA A 240 12.07 9.85 -12.62
N ASP A 241 12.25 10.83 -13.52
CA ASP A 241 13.54 11.13 -14.14
C ASP A 241 14.58 11.56 -13.11
N VAL A 242 14.21 12.48 -12.20
CA VAL A 242 15.10 12.99 -11.16
C VAL A 242 15.55 11.86 -10.25
N VAL A 243 14.62 11.08 -9.71
CA VAL A 243 14.95 9.99 -8.78
C VAL A 243 15.77 8.91 -9.50
N ALA A 244 15.40 8.56 -10.74
CA ALA A 244 16.17 7.60 -11.53
C ALA A 244 17.64 8.05 -11.73
N ALA A 245 17.86 9.32 -12.05
CA ALA A 245 19.20 9.88 -12.25
C ALA A 245 20.02 9.94 -10.94
N GLN A 246 19.38 10.28 -9.81
CA GLN A 246 20.10 10.50 -8.56
C GLN A 246 20.43 9.21 -7.79
N VAL A 247 19.51 8.24 -7.76
CA VAL A 247 19.62 7.07 -6.86
C VAL A 247 19.50 5.70 -7.52
N LEU A 248 18.92 5.61 -8.74
CA LEU A 248 18.73 4.33 -9.44
C LEU A 248 19.68 4.10 -10.63
N GLY A 249 20.56 5.05 -10.95
CA GLY A 249 21.47 4.97 -12.09
C GLY A 249 22.57 3.92 -11.97
N SER A 250 23.01 3.37 -13.12
CA SER A 250 23.92 2.20 -13.21
C SER A 250 25.28 2.35 -12.53
N GLU A 251 25.84 3.56 -12.40
CA GLU A 251 27.17 3.75 -11.78
C GLU A 251 27.14 3.47 -10.26
N ASP A 252 26.03 3.77 -9.58
CA ASP A 252 25.88 3.44 -8.14
C ASP A 252 25.53 1.96 -7.94
N LEU A 253 24.84 1.35 -8.90
CA LEU A 253 24.47 -0.08 -8.86
C LEU A 253 25.62 -1.01 -9.27
N ALA A 254 26.60 -0.52 -10.04
CA ALA A 254 27.77 -1.29 -10.48
C ALA A 254 28.81 -1.54 -9.37
N VAL A 255 28.74 -0.81 -8.26
CA VAL A 255 29.70 -0.93 -7.13
C VAL A 255 29.42 -2.18 -6.26
N GLY A 256 28.32 -2.90 -6.50
CA GLY A 256 27.78 -3.91 -5.58
C GLY A 256 27.87 -5.39 -5.99
N THR A 257 28.86 -5.84 -6.76
CA THR A 257 28.97 -7.28 -7.15
C THR A 257 29.37 -8.24 -6.01
N SER A 258 29.30 -7.82 -4.75
CA SER A 258 29.43 -8.72 -3.60
C SER A 258 28.70 -8.18 -2.36
N PRO A 259 27.72 -8.92 -1.81
CA PRO A 259 26.98 -8.54 -0.60
C PRO A 259 27.85 -8.29 0.65
N ARG A 260 29.13 -8.69 0.63
CA ARG A 260 30.06 -8.65 1.78
C ARG A 260 30.97 -7.43 1.86
N ARG A 261 30.89 -6.44 0.95
CA ARG A 261 31.87 -5.33 0.87
C ARG A 261 31.36 -3.96 1.32
N PHE A 262 30.20 -3.89 1.97
CA PHE A 262 29.67 -2.62 2.50
C PHE A 262 30.22 -2.24 3.89
N GLU A 263 31.10 -3.03 4.51
CA GLU A 263 31.75 -2.68 5.80
C GLU A 263 32.60 -1.39 5.75
N THR A 264 32.94 -0.89 4.55
CA THR A 264 33.76 0.33 4.40
C THR A 264 33.17 1.35 3.41
N ALA A 265 31.94 1.16 2.93
CA ALA A 265 31.29 2.14 2.06
C ALA A 265 30.82 3.30 2.93
N ASP A 266 31.31 4.50 2.61
CA ASP A 266 31.02 5.78 3.26
C ASP A 266 29.54 5.86 3.68
N ALA A 267 29.27 5.93 5.00
CA ALA A 267 27.94 5.96 5.61
C ALA A 267 27.02 7.07 5.05
N THR A 268 27.61 8.01 4.31
CA THR A 268 26.91 9.04 3.52
C THR A 268 26.09 8.49 2.34
N MET A 269 26.30 7.25 1.87
CA MET A 269 25.50 6.65 0.78
C MET A 269 24.10 6.18 1.20
N GLY A 270 23.89 5.83 2.48
CA GLY A 270 22.59 5.39 3.02
C GLY A 270 21.72 6.54 3.51
N LEU A 271 22.32 7.55 4.15
CA LEU A 271 21.66 8.70 4.80
C LEU A 271 20.87 9.63 3.85
N SER A 272 21.00 9.46 2.53
CA SER A 272 20.38 10.34 1.53
C SER A 272 19.30 9.66 0.68
N LEU A 273 18.95 8.40 0.95
CA LEU A 273 18.06 7.63 0.06
C LEU A 273 16.58 7.76 0.42
N ALA A 274 16.25 7.77 1.71
CA ALA A 274 14.87 7.75 2.20
C ALA A 274 13.98 8.87 1.62
N PRO A 275 14.42 10.15 1.50
CA PRO A 275 13.56 11.20 0.96
C PRO A 275 13.16 10.96 -0.50
N TYR A 276 14.06 10.42 -1.32
CA TYR A 276 13.77 10.07 -2.71
C TYR A 276 12.78 8.91 -2.82
N LEU A 277 13.00 7.85 -2.04
CA LEU A 277 12.13 6.69 -2.02
C LEU A 277 10.73 7.07 -1.50
N ASN A 278 10.64 7.89 -0.46
CA ASN A 278 9.37 8.43 0.04
C ASN A 278 8.69 9.37 -0.95
N ALA A 279 9.44 10.12 -1.75
CA ALA A 279 8.85 10.92 -2.82
C ALA A 279 8.19 10.03 -3.87
N LEU A 280 8.87 8.97 -4.32
CA LEU A 280 8.29 8.00 -5.23
C LEU A 280 7.14 7.21 -4.59
N ALA A 281 7.24 6.81 -3.32
CA ALA A 281 6.19 6.06 -2.65
C ALA A 281 4.85 6.83 -2.56
N ARG A 282 4.89 8.16 -2.64
CA ARG A 282 3.70 9.02 -2.69
C ARG A 282 3.12 9.20 -4.10
N ASP A 283 3.82 8.76 -5.14
CA ASP A 283 3.35 8.76 -6.53
C ASP A 283 3.58 7.38 -7.17
N PRO A 284 2.58 6.48 -7.11
CA PRO A 284 2.63 5.13 -7.68
C PRO A 284 3.10 5.08 -9.13
N SER A 285 2.68 6.06 -9.94
CA SER A 285 3.03 6.14 -11.35
C SER A 285 4.50 6.55 -11.52
N ALA A 286 4.98 7.51 -10.73
CA ALA A 286 6.38 7.92 -10.77
C ALA A 286 7.30 6.79 -10.30
N ALA A 287 6.89 6.04 -9.27
CA ALA A 287 7.60 4.86 -8.79
C ALA A 287 7.82 3.82 -9.90
N ARG A 288 6.74 3.45 -10.61
CA ARG A 288 6.81 2.53 -11.75
C ARG A 288 7.65 3.08 -12.89
N LEU A 289 7.48 4.36 -13.24
CA LEU A 289 8.25 5.01 -14.30
C LEU A 289 9.75 5.07 -13.98
N ALA A 290 10.13 5.37 -12.74
CA ALA A 290 11.52 5.46 -12.30
C ALA A 290 12.22 4.10 -12.36
N ILE A 291 11.58 3.04 -11.84
CA ILE A 291 12.14 1.68 -11.87
C ILE A 291 12.26 1.19 -13.30
N SER A 292 11.22 1.38 -14.12
CA SER A 292 11.21 0.96 -15.52
C SER A 292 12.19 1.71 -16.41
N ALA A 293 12.58 2.94 -16.06
CA ALA A 293 13.62 3.68 -16.76
C ALA A 293 14.99 2.99 -16.66
N VAL A 294 15.27 2.35 -15.51
CA VAL A 294 16.58 1.77 -15.20
C VAL A 294 16.67 0.25 -15.43
N THR A 295 15.55 -0.46 -15.55
CA THR A 295 15.52 -1.91 -15.83
C THR A 295 15.56 -2.28 -17.31
N HIS A 296 16.19 -3.41 -17.61
CA HIS A 296 16.04 -4.10 -18.89
C HIS A 296 14.60 -4.64 -19.06
N GLY A 297 14.09 -4.71 -20.29
CA GLY A 297 12.73 -5.16 -20.61
C GLY A 297 11.68 -4.04 -20.72
N SER A 298 12.01 -2.82 -20.31
CA SER A 298 11.19 -1.63 -20.64
C SER A 298 11.57 -1.08 -22.02
N PRO A 299 10.60 -0.87 -22.93
CA PRO A 299 10.90 -0.49 -24.30
C PRO A 299 11.63 0.87 -24.33
N ARG A 300 12.78 0.95 -25.00
CA ARG A 300 13.55 2.19 -25.19
C ARG A 300 13.01 2.95 -26.41
N ALA A 301 13.18 4.27 -26.41
CA ALA A 301 13.27 4.98 -27.68
C ALA A 301 14.49 4.50 -28.47
N ARG A 302 14.24 3.77 -29.58
CA ARG A 302 15.28 3.28 -30.49
C ARG A 302 16.05 4.47 -31.04
N ASN A 303 17.31 4.56 -30.67
CA ASN A 303 18.21 5.52 -31.29
C ASN A 303 18.80 4.87 -32.57
N ARG A 304 18.39 5.35 -33.75
CA ARG A 304 18.75 4.76 -35.07
C ARG A 304 20.27 4.68 -35.30
N LEU A 305 21.07 5.49 -34.61
CA LEU A 305 22.54 5.46 -34.67
C LEU A 305 23.15 4.22 -34.00
N SER A 306 22.51 3.67 -32.97
CA SER A 306 23.01 2.52 -32.21
C SER A 306 22.80 1.19 -32.96
N GLU A 307 21.74 1.08 -33.75
CA GLU A 307 21.44 -0.08 -34.61
C GLU A 307 22.41 -0.22 -35.78
N MET A 308 23.01 0.89 -36.23
CA MET A 308 23.91 0.89 -37.37
C MET A 308 25.32 0.36 -37.04
N LEU A 309 25.67 0.29 -35.75
CA LEU A 309 27.02 -0.02 -35.26
C LEU A 309 27.15 -1.37 -34.54
N LEU A 310 26.05 -2.04 -34.16
CA LEU A 310 26.08 -3.30 -33.41
C LEU A 310 25.14 -4.36 -34.01
N PRO A 311 25.61 -5.59 -34.32
CA PRO A 311 24.80 -6.63 -34.97
C PRO A 311 23.67 -7.22 -34.11
N ASN A 312 23.57 -6.89 -32.83
CA ASN A 312 22.61 -7.51 -31.92
C ASN A 312 22.05 -6.49 -30.89
N PRO A 313 20.79 -6.05 -31.02
CA PRO A 313 20.19 -5.05 -30.12
C PRO A 313 19.97 -5.56 -28.69
N ALA A 314 19.87 -6.88 -28.48
CA ALA A 314 19.80 -7.49 -27.15
C ALA A 314 21.14 -7.44 -26.38
N LEU A 315 22.28 -7.30 -27.08
CA LEU A 315 23.60 -7.10 -26.48
C LEU A 315 23.94 -5.61 -26.26
N ALA A 316 23.08 -4.69 -26.69
CA ALA A 316 23.30 -3.24 -26.58
C ALA A 316 22.61 -2.59 -25.36
N ASP A 317 21.65 -3.28 -24.72
CA ASP A 317 21.00 -2.76 -23.52
C ASP A 317 21.73 -3.24 -22.26
N GLY A 318 22.77 -2.50 -21.85
CA GLY A 318 23.57 -2.78 -20.65
C GLY A 318 22.86 -2.48 -19.31
N ARG A 319 21.52 -2.35 -19.31
CA ARG A 319 20.75 -2.13 -18.07
C ARG A 319 20.57 -3.44 -17.30
N PRO A 320 20.66 -3.42 -15.96
CA PRO A 320 20.41 -4.60 -15.13
C PRO A 320 18.94 -5.06 -15.21
N ASP A 321 18.70 -6.33 -14.90
CA ASP A 321 17.34 -6.85 -14.70
C ASP A 321 16.71 -6.30 -13.40
N LEU A 322 15.39 -6.47 -13.25
CA LEU A 322 14.66 -5.96 -12.08
C LEU A 322 15.22 -6.53 -10.78
N VAL A 323 15.52 -7.84 -10.74
CA VAL A 323 16.06 -8.52 -9.55
C VAL A 323 17.35 -7.85 -9.09
N THR A 324 18.27 -7.57 -10.02
CA THR A 324 19.56 -6.95 -9.74
C THR A 324 19.38 -5.52 -9.22
N ILE A 325 18.48 -4.73 -9.81
CA ILE A 325 18.21 -3.37 -9.33
C ILE A 325 17.62 -3.39 -7.94
N LEU A 326 16.59 -4.21 -7.72
CA LEU A 326 15.90 -4.28 -6.45
C LEU A 326 16.81 -4.82 -5.34
N GLY A 327 17.61 -5.85 -5.61
CA GLY A 327 18.58 -6.39 -4.65
C GLY A 327 19.67 -5.38 -4.29
N ASN A 328 20.18 -4.63 -5.26
CA ASN A 328 21.16 -3.56 -5.00
C ASN A 328 20.55 -2.39 -4.22
N LEU A 329 19.31 -2.02 -4.53
CA LEU A 329 18.61 -0.94 -3.84
C LEU A 329 18.27 -1.33 -2.41
N ASP A 330 17.79 -2.56 -2.20
CA ASP A 330 17.53 -3.14 -0.88
C ASP A 330 18.82 -3.17 -0.05
N GLY A 331 19.93 -3.69 -0.59
CA GLY A 331 21.22 -3.73 0.12
C GLY A 331 21.73 -2.36 0.56
N ARG A 332 21.42 -1.29 -0.18
CA ARG A 332 21.71 0.10 0.22
C ARG A 332 20.72 0.63 1.25
N ALA A 333 19.43 0.36 1.05
CA ALA A 333 18.36 0.80 1.94
C ALA A 333 18.45 0.11 3.31
N ALA A 334 18.90 -1.14 3.36
CA ALA A 334 19.08 -1.93 4.57
C ALA A 334 20.11 -1.34 5.56
N LEU A 335 20.96 -0.42 5.11
CA LEU A 335 21.91 0.30 5.96
C LEU A 335 21.24 1.30 6.91
N ASP A 336 20.00 1.72 6.62
CA ASP A 336 19.22 2.65 7.44
C ASP A 336 17.74 2.21 7.53
N PRO A 337 17.18 2.00 8.74
CA PRO A 337 15.80 1.54 8.88
C PRO A 337 14.76 2.43 8.19
N THR A 338 14.99 3.75 8.14
CA THR A 338 14.07 4.70 7.48
C THR A 338 14.11 4.54 5.97
N ALA A 339 15.30 4.35 5.39
CA ALA A 339 15.46 4.05 3.97
C ALA A 339 14.88 2.68 3.60
N SER A 340 15.02 1.68 4.46
CA SER A 340 14.41 0.35 4.28
C SER A 340 12.88 0.40 4.31
N ASP A 341 12.27 1.10 5.26
CA ASP A 341 10.81 1.34 5.29
C ASP A 341 10.37 2.07 4.00
N ALA A 342 11.06 3.16 3.62
CA ALA A 342 10.77 3.91 2.41
C ALA A 342 10.92 3.06 1.12
N PHE A 343 11.88 2.13 1.10
CA PHE A 343 12.04 1.18 0.00
C PHE A 343 10.86 0.20 -0.08
N GLY A 344 10.43 -0.36 1.05
CA GLY A 344 9.22 -1.18 1.10
C GLY A 344 7.98 -0.40 0.60
N ARG A 345 7.79 0.83 1.08
CA ARG A 345 6.68 1.71 0.63
C ARG A 345 6.74 2.00 -0.86
N LEU A 346 7.93 2.21 -1.42
CA LEU A 346 8.13 2.37 -2.86
C LEU A 346 7.60 1.16 -3.61
N LEU A 347 7.94 -0.06 -3.17
CA LEU A 347 7.48 -1.29 -3.82
C LEU A 347 5.95 -1.44 -3.70
N ALA A 348 5.39 -1.20 -2.51
CA ALA A 348 3.95 -1.25 -2.30
C ALA A 348 3.21 -0.23 -3.15
N SER A 349 3.70 1.00 -3.23
CA SER A 349 3.17 2.05 -4.10
C SER A 349 3.25 1.67 -5.57
N ALA A 350 4.42 1.23 -6.05
CA ALA A 350 4.60 0.78 -7.43
C ALA A 350 3.69 -0.40 -7.80
N SER A 351 3.38 -1.28 -6.84
CA SER A 351 2.45 -2.41 -7.04
C SER A 351 0.98 -2.03 -7.14
N GLY A 352 0.60 -0.78 -6.83
CA GLY A 352 -0.80 -0.38 -6.71
C GLY A 352 -1.44 -0.70 -5.35
N ALA A 353 -0.67 -1.16 -4.35
CA ALA A 353 -1.23 -1.59 -3.07
C ALA A 353 -1.92 -0.47 -2.27
N TYR A 354 -1.59 0.80 -2.55
CA TYR A 354 -2.14 1.95 -1.83
C TYR A 354 -3.28 2.67 -2.57
N ASP A 355 -3.32 2.58 -3.90
CA ASP A 355 -4.25 3.34 -4.74
C ASP A 355 -5.18 2.47 -5.60
N GLU A 356 -4.88 1.18 -5.73
CA GLU A 356 -5.68 0.22 -6.49
C GLU A 356 -6.26 -0.86 -5.55
N SER A 357 -7.21 -1.65 -6.05
CA SER A 357 -7.91 -2.65 -5.23
C SER A 357 -7.80 -4.04 -5.84
N ASP A 358 -7.75 -5.04 -4.97
CA ASP A 358 -7.67 -6.46 -5.32
C ASP A 358 -8.69 -6.85 -6.41
N GLY A 359 -8.20 -7.55 -7.45
CA GLY A 359 -8.95 -7.91 -8.65
C GLY A 359 -9.30 -6.76 -9.60
N ARG A 360 -8.78 -5.54 -9.37
CA ARG A 360 -8.99 -4.33 -10.18
C ARG A 360 -7.72 -3.49 -10.35
N HIS A 361 -6.56 -4.14 -10.32
CA HIS A 361 -5.29 -3.48 -10.59
C HIS A 361 -5.15 -3.10 -12.07
N SER A 362 -4.35 -2.09 -12.37
CA SER A 362 -3.96 -1.71 -13.72
C SER A 362 -2.96 -2.72 -14.29
N ASP A 363 -2.91 -2.87 -15.63
CA ASP A 363 -1.96 -3.77 -16.30
C ASP A 363 -0.51 -3.45 -15.90
N ALA A 364 -0.18 -2.17 -15.73
CA ALA A 364 1.17 -1.74 -15.38
C ALA A 364 1.53 -2.08 -13.92
N ALA A 365 0.63 -1.80 -12.96
CA ALA A 365 0.79 -2.20 -11.57
C ALA A 365 0.95 -3.72 -11.44
N ALA A 366 0.07 -4.49 -12.08
CA ALA A 366 0.14 -5.95 -12.02
C ALA A 366 1.38 -6.53 -12.70
N ARG A 367 1.86 -5.97 -13.82
CA ARG A 367 3.13 -6.41 -14.45
C ARG A 367 4.30 -6.18 -13.52
N PHE A 368 4.34 -5.02 -12.87
CA PHE A 368 5.36 -4.72 -11.88
C PHE A 368 5.30 -5.74 -10.73
N THR A 369 4.12 -5.96 -10.15
CA THR A 369 3.90 -6.89 -9.04
C THR A 369 4.27 -8.32 -9.40
N PHE A 370 3.86 -8.81 -10.57
CA PHE A 370 4.20 -10.14 -11.06
C PHE A 370 5.72 -10.34 -11.11
N ASN A 371 6.44 -9.39 -11.71
CA ASN A 371 7.90 -9.46 -11.80
C ASN A 371 8.55 -9.36 -10.41
N LEU A 372 8.02 -8.51 -9.53
CA LEU A 372 8.48 -8.39 -8.15
C LEU A 372 8.31 -9.70 -7.37
N ILE A 373 7.15 -10.35 -7.44
CA ILE A 373 6.87 -11.61 -6.73
C ILE A 373 7.84 -12.71 -7.17
N ILE A 374 8.07 -12.84 -8.49
CA ILE A 374 9.01 -13.81 -9.04
C ILE A 374 10.46 -13.51 -8.59
N ALA A 375 10.82 -12.23 -8.53
CA ALA A 375 12.15 -11.78 -8.13
C ALA A 375 12.41 -11.90 -6.62
N ALA A 376 11.40 -11.64 -5.80
CA ALA A 376 11.51 -11.41 -4.37
C ALA A 376 12.06 -12.61 -3.60
N GLY A 377 11.84 -13.83 -4.08
CA GLY A 377 12.41 -15.04 -3.47
C GLY A 377 13.94 -15.08 -3.45
N ALA A 378 14.61 -14.26 -4.27
CA ALA A 378 16.06 -14.14 -4.34
C ALA A 378 16.61 -12.95 -3.52
N ILE A 379 15.75 -12.14 -2.89
CA ILE A 379 16.12 -10.93 -2.16
C ILE A 379 15.83 -11.15 -0.67
N GLU A 380 16.83 -10.89 0.17
CA GLU A 380 16.68 -10.96 1.62
C GLU A 380 16.34 -9.57 2.17
N PHE A 381 15.06 -9.21 2.09
CA PHE A 381 14.59 -7.89 2.51
C PHE A 381 14.85 -7.62 3.99
N ALA A 382 15.34 -6.41 4.28
CA ALA A 382 15.50 -5.94 5.64
C ALA A 382 14.14 -5.79 6.36
N PRO A 383 14.07 -6.00 7.70
CA PRO A 383 12.81 -6.07 8.44
C PRO A 383 11.83 -4.91 8.19
N PRO A 384 12.26 -3.63 8.16
CA PRO A 384 11.33 -2.50 7.92
C PRO A 384 10.63 -2.54 6.57
N ALA A 385 11.22 -3.16 5.54
CA ALA A 385 10.59 -3.31 4.23
C ALA A 385 9.54 -4.43 4.19
N ARG A 386 9.60 -5.42 5.10
CA ARG A 386 8.81 -6.66 5.04
C ARG A 386 7.31 -6.43 5.20
N VAL A 387 6.91 -5.51 6.09
CA VAL A 387 5.50 -5.16 6.28
C VAL A 387 4.84 -4.68 4.97
N HIS A 388 5.60 -3.98 4.13
CA HIS A 388 5.12 -3.48 2.85
C HIS A 388 5.02 -4.58 1.78
N LEU A 389 5.78 -5.67 1.91
CA LEU A 389 5.60 -6.87 1.07
C LEU A 389 4.30 -7.60 1.42
N ALA A 390 3.90 -7.59 2.68
CA ALA A 390 2.59 -8.09 3.09
C ALA A 390 1.44 -7.21 2.60
N GLU A 391 1.62 -5.89 2.53
CA GLU A 391 0.64 -4.98 1.91
C GLU A 391 0.45 -5.30 0.41
N ILE A 392 1.53 -5.61 -0.30
CA ILE A 392 1.48 -6.10 -1.69
C ILE A 392 0.74 -7.44 -1.75
N ALA A 393 1.10 -8.41 -0.91
CA ALA A 393 0.43 -9.71 -0.91
C ALA A 393 -1.07 -9.60 -0.59
N GLY A 394 -1.44 -8.72 0.34
CA GLY A 394 -2.82 -8.46 0.74
C GLY A 394 -3.63 -7.75 -0.35
N SER A 395 -3.01 -6.83 -1.10
CA SER A 395 -3.67 -6.16 -2.23
C SER A 395 -3.82 -7.06 -3.46
N TYR A 396 -3.03 -8.14 -3.56
CA TYR A 396 -3.12 -9.18 -4.59
C TYR A 396 -3.59 -10.53 -4.02
N ALA A 397 -4.48 -10.48 -3.01
CA ALA A 397 -4.99 -11.68 -2.35
C ALA A 397 -5.64 -12.67 -3.35
N THR A 398 -6.24 -12.16 -4.43
CA THR A 398 -6.78 -12.97 -5.54
C THR A 398 -5.70 -13.84 -6.18
N GLU A 399 -4.61 -13.23 -6.64
CA GLU A 399 -3.50 -13.91 -7.29
C GLU A 399 -2.74 -14.83 -6.32
N MET A 400 -2.59 -14.43 -5.05
CA MET A 400 -1.98 -15.27 -4.01
C MET A 400 -2.80 -16.53 -3.75
N THR A 401 -4.13 -16.40 -3.67
CA THR A 401 -5.03 -17.52 -3.43
C THR A 401 -5.06 -18.49 -4.61
N GLU A 402 -5.10 -17.97 -5.84
CA GLU A 402 -5.00 -18.78 -7.06
C GLU A 402 -3.65 -19.48 -7.14
N GLY A 403 -2.55 -18.79 -6.86
CA GLY A 403 -1.23 -19.40 -6.88
C GLY A 403 -1.01 -20.48 -5.80
N ALA A 404 -1.74 -20.38 -4.68
CA ALA A 404 -1.73 -21.40 -3.63
C ALA A 404 -2.75 -22.54 -3.89
N ASN A 405 -3.53 -22.50 -4.96
CA ASN A 405 -4.57 -23.49 -5.21
C ASN A 405 -3.99 -24.83 -5.70
N LEU A 406 -3.71 -25.74 -4.76
CA LEU A 406 -3.23 -27.10 -5.06
C LEU A 406 -4.32 -28.02 -5.63
N GLY A 407 -5.56 -27.53 -5.77
CA GLY A 407 -6.70 -28.30 -6.27
C GLY A 407 -6.98 -28.14 -7.76
N ASP A 408 -6.20 -27.32 -8.48
CA ASP A 408 -6.41 -27.06 -9.91
C ASP A 408 -5.23 -27.50 -10.79
N ASP A 409 -5.41 -27.43 -12.12
CA ASP A 409 -4.36 -27.79 -13.08
C ASP A 409 -3.28 -26.71 -13.18
N ASN A 410 -3.56 -25.48 -12.72
CA ASN A 410 -2.62 -24.36 -12.77
C ASN A 410 -1.45 -24.55 -11.81
N GLN A 411 -1.60 -25.37 -10.77
CA GLN A 411 -0.55 -25.68 -9.81
C GLN A 411 0.74 -26.23 -10.46
N PHE A 412 0.63 -26.90 -11.61
CA PHE A 412 1.76 -27.50 -12.33
C PHE A 412 2.36 -26.59 -13.41
N LEU A 413 1.74 -25.44 -13.64
CA LEU A 413 2.15 -24.52 -14.69
C LEU A 413 3.07 -23.43 -14.10
N PRO A 414 4.10 -22.98 -14.84
CA PRO A 414 5.03 -21.94 -14.35
C PRO A 414 4.34 -20.58 -14.27
N SER A 415 4.72 -19.70 -13.34
CA SER A 415 4.15 -18.35 -13.26
C SER A 415 4.19 -17.63 -14.62
N ALA A 416 3.10 -16.98 -15.01
CA ALA A 416 2.97 -16.29 -16.29
C ALA A 416 2.08 -15.04 -16.16
N PHE A 417 2.47 -13.95 -16.85
CA PHE A 417 1.66 -12.74 -16.91
C PHE A 417 0.56 -12.87 -17.98
N GLU A 418 -0.46 -13.64 -17.65
CA GLU A 418 -1.62 -13.91 -18.48
C GLU A 418 -2.89 -14.01 -17.62
N PRO A 419 -4.05 -13.55 -18.12
CA PRO A 419 -5.30 -13.71 -17.39
C PRO A 419 -5.58 -15.18 -17.09
N VAL A 420 -5.96 -15.49 -15.86
CA VAL A 420 -6.29 -16.87 -15.44
C VAL A 420 -7.80 -17.04 -15.41
N ALA A 421 -8.29 -18.09 -16.08
CA ALA A 421 -9.66 -18.55 -15.92
C ALA A 421 -9.81 -19.26 -14.57
N SER A 422 -10.04 -18.48 -13.51
CA SER A 422 -10.22 -18.99 -12.16
C SER A 422 -11.44 -19.92 -12.07
N ARG A 423 -11.29 -21.03 -11.34
CA ARG A 423 -12.40 -21.92 -10.95
C ARG A 423 -13.13 -21.42 -9.69
N LEU A 424 -12.57 -20.43 -9.01
CA LEU A 424 -13.08 -19.89 -7.76
C LEU A 424 -14.03 -18.71 -8.02
N PRO A 425 -15.29 -18.79 -7.55
CA PRO A 425 -16.26 -17.72 -7.74
C PRO A 425 -15.77 -16.38 -7.18
N GLY A 426 -15.91 -15.31 -7.96
CA GLY A 426 -15.58 -13.95 -7.52
C GLY A 426 -14.10 -13.58 -7.62
N LEU A 427 -13.23 -14.48 -8.09
CA LEU A 427 -11.83 -14.18 -8.37
C LEU A 427 -11.63 -13.66 -9.79
N ARG A 428 -10.74 -12.68 -9.93
CA ARG A 428 -10.36 -12.05 -11.20
C ARG A 428 -8.84 -11.87 -11.27
N PRO A 429 -8.07 -12.97 -11.23
CA PRO A 429 -6.61 -12.90 -11.28
C PRO A 429 -6.14 -12.29 -12.60
N MET A 430 -5.22 -11.32 -12.51
CA MET A 430 -4.61 -10.69 -13.69
C MET A 430 -3.42 -11.47 -14.23
N PHE A 431 -2.80 -12.30 -13.40
CA PHE A 431 -1.67 -13.16 -13.76
C PHE A 431 -1.72 -14.47 -12.98
N ARG A 432 -0.97 -15.45 -13.47
CA ARG A 432 -0.81 -16.76 -12.84
C ARG A 432 0.45 -16.81 -12.01
N LEU A 433 0.33 -17.21 -10.75
CA LEU A 433 1.45 -17.59 -9.91
C LEU A 433 1.51 -19.12 -9.77
N SER A 434 2.72 -19.67 -9.80
CA SER A 434 2.97 -21.04 -9.36
C SER A 434 2.99 -21.11 -7.84
N PRO A 435 2.64 -22.27 -7.23
CA PRO A 435 2.75 -22.50 -5.79
C PRO A 435 4.12 -22.14 -5.21
N GLU A 436 5.19 -22.40 -5.97
CA GLU A 436 6.56 -22.08 -5.55
C GLU A 436 6.80 -20.58 -5.42
N HIS A 437 6.42 -19.78 -6.42
CA HIS A 437 6.60 -18.33 -6.36
C HIS A 437 5.68 -17.69 -5.31
N THR A 438 4.45 -18.18 -5.16
CA THR A 438 3.55 -17.75 -4.09
C THR A 438 4.18 -17.97 -2.71
N TYR A 439 4.66 -19.19 -2.44
CA TYR A 439 5.29 -19.50 -1.16
C TYR A 439 6.57 -18.69 -0.91
N LYS A 440 7.46 -18.59 -1.91
CA LYS A 440 8.72 -17.82 -1.78
C LYS A 440 8.45 -16.36 -1.44
N PHE A 441 7.39 -15.78 -1.99
CA PHE A 441 6.99 -14.41 -1.69
C PHE A 441 6.41 -14.28 -0.29
N ILE A 442 5.51 -15.17 0.13
CA ILE A 442 4.95 -15.14 1.50
C ILE A 442 6.07 -15.21 2.55
N ARG A 443 7.09 -16.02 2.29
CA ARG A 443 8.27 -16.13 3.17
C ARG A 443 9.01 -14.80 3.38
N THR A 444 8.89 -13.81 2.50
CA THR A 444 9.61 -12.54 2.68
C THR A 444 9.05 -11.69 3.83
N PHE A 445 7.85 -11.98 4.33
CA PHE A 445 7.19 -11.21 5.39
C PHE A 445 6.53 -12.05 6.50
N ALA A 446 6.64 -13.38 6.43
CA ALA A 446 5.96 -14.28 7.37
C ALA A 446 6.64 -14.44 8.74
N ASP A 447 7.68 -13.66 9.04
CA ASP A 447 8.54 -13.81 10.22
C ASP A 447 7.88 -13.36 11.55
N THR A 448 6.98 -12.38 11.51
CA THR A 448 6.26 -11.90 12.72
C THR A 448 4.76 -11.77 12.48
N SER A 449 3.98 -11.63 13.55
CA SER A 449 2.55 -11.28 13.45
C SER A 449 2.35 -9.92 12.80
N ASP A 450 3.16 -8.95 13.19
CA ASP A 450 2.99 -7.54 12.81
C ASP A 450 3.28 -7.35 11.32
N HIS A 451 4.30 -8.06 10.80
CA HIS A 451 4.59 -8.06 9.37
C HIS A 451 3.50 -8.76 8.55
N ARG A 452 2.80 -9.77 9.08
CA ARG A 452 1.73 -10.48 8.36
C ARG A 452 0.37 -9.78 8.38
N LEU A 453 0.14 -8.89 9.33
CA LEU A 453 -1.17 -8.25 9.53
C LEU A 453 -1.79 -7.61 8.27
N PRO A 454 -1.03 -6.93 7.38
CA PRO A 454 -1.59 -6.41 6.14
C PRO A 454 -2.08 -7.51 5.19
N PHE A 455 -1.32 -8.61 5.08
CA PHE A 455 -1.71 -9.78 4.30
C PHE A 455 -2.98 -10.43 4.87
N ASP A 456 -3.03 -10.65 6.19
CA ASP A 456 -4.21 -11.19 6.88
C ASP A 456 -5.45 -10.32 6.66
N THR A 457 -5.28 -9.00 6.63
CA THR A 457 -6.35 -8.05 6.32
C THR A 457 -6.88 -8.25 4.90
N GLY A 458 -5.98 -8.35 3.91
CA GLY A 458 -6.32 -8.63 2.52
C GLY A 458 -7.05 -9.96 2.35
N MET A 459 -6.54 -11.03 2.97
CA MET A 459 -7.15 -12.36 2.95
C MET A 459 -8.53 -12.41 3.59
N GLY A 460 -8.75 -11.65 4.67
CA GLY A 460 -10.07 -11.52 5.27
C GLY A 460 -11.08 -10.79 4.39
N ASN A 461 -10.64 -9.71 3.72
CA ASN A 461 -11.48 -8.99 2.75
C ASN A 461 -11.83 -9.87 1.55
N LEU A 462 -10.85 -10.64 1.05
CA LEU A 462 -11.05 -11.64 0.00
C LEU A 462 -12.06 -12.70 0.43
N THR A 463 -11.88 -13.28 1.62
CA THR A 463 -12.74 -14.33 2.18
C THR A 463 -14.20 -13.89 2.19
N ARG A 464 -14.47 -12.67 2.66
CA ARG A 464 -15.82 -12.09 2.62
C ARG A 464 -16.36 -12.02 1.19
N ARG A 465 -15.56 -11.46 0.26
CA ARG A 465 -15.97 -11.28 -1.13
C ARG A 465 -16.30 -12.59 -1.84
N VAL A 466 -15.50 -13.64 -1.65
CA VAL A 466 -15.75 -14.95 -2.29
C VAL A 466 -16.96 -15.66 -1.67
N LEU A 467 -17.24 -15.44 -0.38
CA LEU A 467 -18.43 -15.98 0.27
C LEU A 467 -19.71 -15.25 -0.15
N ASP A 468 -19.66 -13.93 -0.32
CA ASP A 468 -20.79 -13.13 -0.82
C ASP A 468 -21.25 -13.60 -2.21
N VAL A 469 -20.35 -14.16 -3.01
CA VAL A 469 -20.66 -14.74 -4.33
C VAL A 469 -21.00 -16.23 -4.23
N GLY A 470 -20.23 -16.98 -3.45
CA GLY A 470 -20.30 -18.43 -3.40
C GLY A 470 -21.49 -18.98 -2.61
N VAL A 471 -21.87 -18.34 -1.48
CA VAL A 471 -22.94 -18.82 -0.61
C VAL A 471 -24.32 -18.76 -1.29
N PRO A 472 -24.73 -17.65 -1.96
CA PRO A 472 -25.99 -17.64 -2.69
C PRO A 472 -26.07 -18.75 -3.73
N THR A 473 -24.98 -18.95 -4.48
CA THR A 473 -24.86 -20.01 -5.50
C THR A 473 -24.98 -21.40 -4.89
N MET A 474 -24.38 -21.62 -3.71
CA MET A 474 -24.47 -22.86 -2.95
C MET A 474 -25.93 -23.12 -2.53
N LEU A 475 -26.59 -22.13 -1.93
CA LEU A 475 -27.96 -22.22 -1.44
C LEU A 475 -28.97 -22.48 -2.56
N GLU A 476 -28.85 -21.79 -3.70
CA GLU A 476 -29.73 -21.99 -4.87
C GLU A 476 -29.64 -23.41 -5.44
N SER A 477 -28.45 -24.00 -5.41
CA SER A 477 -28.20 -25.34 -5.95
C SER A 477 -28.41 -26.47 -4.94
N GLU A 478 -28.60 -26.13 -3.67
CA GLU A 478 -28.56 -27.05 -2.53
C GLU A 478 -27.33 -27.97 -2.56
N ASP A 479 -26.16 -27.49 -3.01
CA ASP A 479 -24.93 -28.31 -3.07
C ASP A 479 -23.78 -27.62 -2.32
N PRO A 480 -23.46 -28.07 -1.09
CA PRO A 480 -22.41 -27.43 -0.30
C PRO A 480 -21.02 -27.59 -0.93
N LYS A 481 -20.83 -28.56 -1.84
CA LYS A 481 -19.55 -28.78 -2.53
C LYS A 481 -19.16 -27.61 -3.43
N ARG A 482 -20.09 -26.72 -3.75
CA ARG A 482 -19.79 -25.49 -4.51
C ARG A 482 -18.80 -24.57 -3.81
N LEU A 483 -18.67 -24.67 -2.49
CA LEU A 483 -17.69 -23.91 -1.71
C LEU A 483 -16.42 -24.72 -1.41
N ASP A 484 -16.34 -26.00 -1.76
CA ASP A 484 -15.17 -26.86 -1.45
C ASP A 484 -13.90 -26.28 -2.05
N ALA A 485 -13.92 -25.92 -3.33
CA ALA A 485 -12.76 -25.34 -4.01
C ALA A 485 -12.31 -24.04 -3.34
N THR A 486 -13.27 -23.18 -2.93
CA THR A 486 -12.98 -21.92 -2.23
C THR A 486 -12.33 -22.17 -0.87
N PHE A 487 -12.92 -23.00 -0.02
CA PHE A 487 -12.36 -23.30 1.30
C PHE A 487 -11.06 -24.09 1.22
N SER A 488 -10.89 -24.91 0.18
CA SER A 488 -9.62 -25.60 -0.08
C SER A 488 -8.52 -24.61 -0.43
N ALA A 489 -8.77 -23.68 -1.37
CA ALA A 489 -7.80 -22.65 -1.73
C ALA A 489 -7.44 -21.73 -0.56
N LEU A 490 -8.43 -21.30 0.24
CA LEU A 490 -8.20 -20.53 1.47
C LEU A 490 -7.41 -21.35 2.51
N GLY A 491 -7.66 -22.64 2.62
CA GLY A 491 -6.87 -23.53 3.47
C GLY A 491 -5.41 -23.61 3.00
N ASN A 492 -5.17 -23.85 1.70
CA ASN A 492 -3.82 -23.98 1.14
C ASN A 492 -2.96 -22.73 1.37
N ILE A 493 -3.49 -21.54 1.09
CA ILE A 493 -2.75 -20.28 1.29
C ILE A 493 -2.42 -20.07 2.77
N ARG A 494 -3.33 -20.40 3.69
CA ARG A 494 -3.02 -20.38 5.13
C ARG A 494 -1.93 -21.39 5.49
N GLY A 495 -1.98 -22.58 4.90
CA GLY A 495 -0.95 -23.59 5.06
C GLY A 495 0.43 -23.06 4.68
N MET A 496 0.53 -22.44 3.50
CA MET A 496 1.76 -21.81 3.02
C MET A 496 2.28 -20.71 3.96
N GLU A 497 1.39 -19.84 4.44
CA GLU A 497 1.73 -18.78 5.40
C GLU A 497 2.28 -19.33 6.72
N LEU A 498 1.62 -20.35 7.29
CA LEU A 498 2.08 -21.01 8.51
C LEU A 498 3.40 -21.74 8.31
N GLY A 499 3.55 -22.44 7.18
CA GLY A 499 4.80 -23.11 6.82
C GLY A 499 5.94 -22.11 6.65
N ALA A 500 5.68 -20.94 6.06
CA ALA A 500 6.67 -19.88 5.91
C ALA A 500 7.04 -19.23 7.27
N ALA A 501 6.08 -19.06 8.17
CA ALA A 501 6.33 -18.55 9.52
C ALA A 501 7.17 -19.52 10.36
N ALA A 502 6.91 -20.84 10.24
CA ALA A 502 7.68 -21.87 10.94
C ALA A 502 9.15 -21.88 10.53
N GLU A 503 9.47 -21.70 9.23
CA GLU A 503 10.87 -21.62 8.75
C GLU A 503 11.65 -20.47 9.42
N HIS A 504 10.99 -19.34 9.73
CA HIS A 504 11.63 -18.21 10.43
C HIS A 504 11.78 -18.45 11.94
N ALA A 505 10.84 -19.17 12.56
CA ALA A 505 10.92 -19.50 13.98
C ALA A 505 12.12 -20.42 14.28
N GLU A 506 12.35 -21.45 13.47
CA GLU A 506 13.51 -22.35 13.63
C GLU A 506 14.84 -21.59 13.48
N ALA A 507 14.92 -20.61 12.58
CA ALA A 507 16.11 -19.76 12.41
C ALA A 507 16.35 -18.81 13.60
N MET A 508 15.28 -18.38 14.28
CA MET A 508 15.34 -17.54 15.48
C MET A 508 15.70 -18.36 16.73
N ASP A 509 15.27 -19.62 16.82
CA ASP A 509 15.62 -20.52 17.92
C ASP A 509 17.14 -20.80 17.96
N GLU A 510 17.81 -20.91 16.81
CA GLU A 510 19.28 -21.02 16.73
C GLU A 510 20.03 -19.76 17.19
N ILE A 511 19.41 -18.58 17.09
CA ILE A 511 19.96 -17.29 17.55
C ILE A 511 19.65 -17.09 19.06
N ALA A 512 18.46 -17.45 19.50
CA ALA A 512 18.02 -17.39 20.91
C ALA A 512 18.80 -18.36 21.82
N GLU A 513 19.23 -19.53 21.31
CA GLU A 513 20.13 -20.42 22.06
C GLU A 513 21.52 -19.81 22.36
N ARG A 514 21.94 -18.75 21.63
CA ARG A 514 23.21 -18.03 21.88
C ARG A 514 23.09 -16.85 22.84
N GLU A 515 21.90 -16.29 23.05
CA GLU A 515 21.66 -15.17 23.98
C GLU A 515 20.73 -15.62 25.12
N LYS A 516 21.28 -16.44 26.01
CA LYS A 516 20.51 -17.21 27.01
C LYS A 516 20.02 -16.44 28.24
N ASP A 517 20.08 -15.12 28.27
CA ASP A 517 19.62 -14.34 29.43
C ASP A 517 18.85 -13.09 29.02
N GLY A 518 17.55 -13.26 28.78
CA GLY A 518 16.55 -12.22 29.00
C GLY A 518 15.79 -11.81 27.75
N GLN A 519 14.56 -12.33 27.59
CA GLN A 519 13.33 -11.57 27.31
C GLN A 519 12.16 -12.51 27.02
N ASP A 520 11.60 -13.07 28.10
CA ASP A 520 10.48 -14.03 28.14
C ASP A 520 9.09 -13.38 27.91
N TRP A 521 8.96 -12.26 27.17
CA TRP A 521 7.74 -11.43 27.27
C TRP A 521 7.14 -10.84 25.97
N ALA A 522 7.82 -10.83 24.81
CA ALA A 522 7.35 -10.03 23.67
C ALA A 522 6.40 -10.74 22.67
N LEU A 523 6.47 -12.07 22.51
CA LEU A 523 5.74 -12.78 21.44
C LEU A 523 4.26 -13.08 21.75
N GLY A 524 3.89 -13.14 23.04
CA GLY A 524 2.53 -13.50 23.46
C GLY A 524 1.53 -12.34 23.54
N VAL A 525 1.98 -11.09 23.36
CA VAL A 525 1.16 -9.89 23.64
C VAL A 525 0.55 -9.26 22.37
N ALA A 526 1.16 -9.42 21.20
CA ALA A 526 0.70 -8.77 19.96
C ALA A 526 -0.69 -9.24 19.48
N PHE A 527 -1.07 -10.49 19.72
CA PHE A 527 -2.43 -10.97 19.46
C PHE A 527 -3.39 -10.84 20.67
N GLY A 528 -2.90 -10.36 21.82
CA GLY A 528 -3.58 -10.51 23.10
C GLY A 528 -4.60 -9.44 23.48
N LEU A 529 -4.35 -8.13 23.28
CA LEU A 529 -5.14 -7.13 24.03
C LEU A 529 -5.38 -5.76 23.36
N ALA A 530 -4.93 -5.49 22.14
CA ALA A 530 -5.09 -4.17 21.53
C ALA A 530 -5.95 -4.21 20.24
N GLY A 531 -7.28 -4.24 20.41
CA GLY A 531 -8.19 -3.60 19.47
C GLY A 531 -9.04 -4.49 18.55
N PHE A 532 -10.04 -5.20 19.09
CA PHE A 532 -11.13 -5.77 18.27
C PHE A 532 -12.52 -5.58 18.87
N VAL A 533 -12.81 -4.38 19.38
CA VAL A 533 -14.20 -3.96 19.65
C VAL A 533 -14.47 -2.67 18.89
N ILE A 534 -15.02 -2.81 17.68
CA ILE A 534 -15.70 -1.72 16.97
C ILE A 534 -17.18 -2.12 16.88
N PRO A 535 -18.12 -1.27 17.32
CA PRO A 535 -19.53 -1.49 17.05
C PRO A 535 -19.76 -1.44 15.53
N GLY A 536 -20.11 -2.57 14.89
CA GLY A 536 -20.42 -2.60 13.46
C GLY A 536 -19.89 -3.78 12.64
N GLY A 537 -19.11 -4.71 13.21
CA GLY A 537 -18.70 -5.96 12.54
C GLY A 537 -17.22 -6.31 12.68
N MET A 538 -16.85 -7.51 12.22
CA MET A 538 -15.48 -8.05 12.29
C MET A 538 -14.61 -7.47 11.17
N THR A 539 -13.41 -6.95 11.49
CA THR A 539 -12.44 -6.50 10.47
C THR A 539 -11.96 -7.68 9.62
N GLY A 540 -11.36 -7.40 8.45
CA GLY A 540 -10.80 -8.44 7.58
C GLY A 540 -9.79 -9.35 8.30
N ALA A 541 -8.77 -8.78 8.93
CA ALA A 541 -7.76 -9.57 9.66
C ALA A 541 -8.35 -10.41 10.80
N ALA A 542 -9.33 -9.87 11.54
CA ALA A 542 -10.02 -10.63 12.58
C ALA A 542 -10.79 -11.81 11.99
N LEU A 543 -11.45 -11.64 10.84
CA LEU A 543 -12.12 -12.72 10.14
C LEU A 543 -11.14 -13.81 9.69
N TRP A 544 -10.04 -13.41 9.07
CA TRP A 544 -9.02 -14.36 8.62
C TRP A 544 -8.40 -15.12 9.80
N THR A 545 -8.03 -14.42 10.86
CA THR A 545 -7.52 -15.03 12.10
C THR A 545 -8.55 -15.99 12.69
N ALA A 546 -9.81 -15.58 12.82
CA ALA A 546 -10.88 -16.40 13.37
C ALA A 546 -11.11 -17.70 12.58
N LEU A 547 -11.07 -17.62 11.25
CA LEU A 547 -11.20 -18.79 10.37
C LEU A 547 -10.01 -19.75 10.50
N THR A 548 -8.81 -19.20 10.69
CA THR A 548 -7.55 -19.95 10.59
C THR A 548 -7.06 -20.57 11.89
N THR A 549 -7.29 -19.92 13.03
CA THR A 549 -6.83 -20.36 14.36
C THR A 549 -7.98 -20.70 15.31
N GLY A 550 -9.23 -20.51 14.90
CA GLY A 550 -10.36 -20.69 15.81
C GLY A 550 -10.31 -19.79 17.06
N TYR A 551 -9.50 -18.71 17.05
CA TYR A 551 -9.32 -17.66 18.08
C TYR A 551 -8.31 -17.87 19.24
N ASP A 552 -7.58 -18.98 19.37
CA ASP A 552 -6.59 -19.14 20.46
C ASP A 552 -5.14 -19.08 19.94
N THR A 553 -4.46 -17.96 20.16
CA THR A 553 -3.15 -17.63 19.55
C THR A 553 -1.94 -17.85 20.45
N TYR A 554 -2.10 -18.42 21.65
CA TYR A 554 -1.01 -18.37 22.65
C TYR A 554 -0.05 -19.57 22.64
N ASP A 555 -0.50 -20.80 22.34
CA ASP A 555 0.36 -21.99 22.46
C ASP A 555 1.02 -22.45 21.15
N THR A 556 0.53 -22.01 19.98
CA THR A 556 1.06 -22.43 18.67
C THR A 556 2.42 -21.80 18.30
N PHE A 557 2.85 -20.77 19.04
CA PHE A 557 4.06 -19.97 18.73
C PHE A 557 5.11 -19.98 19.85
N LYS A 558 5.09 -20.97 20.76
CA LYS A 558 6.13 -21.09 21.79
C LYS A 558 7.44 -21.65 21.19
N PRO A 559 8.64 -21.16 21.62
CA PRO A 559 9.98 -21.65 21.22
C PRO A 559 10.30 -23.12 21.57
N ASN A 560 9.29 -23.87 21.98
CA ASN A 560 9.31 -25.30 22.26
C ASN A 560 7.84 -25.69 22.42
N PRO A 561 7.15 -26.17 21.37
CA PRO A 561 5.87 -26.82 21.58
C PRO A 561 6.14 -28.01 22.50
N GLU A 562 5.67 -27.94 23.75
CA GLU A 562 5.75 -29.07 24.66
C GLU A 562 5.21 -30.30 23.91
N THR A 563 6.03 -31.35 23.76
CA THR A 563 5.75 -32.58 23.01
C THR A 563 4.62 -33.43 23.61
N ASN A 564 3.78 -32.83 24.46
CA ASN A 564 2.65 -33.48 25.07
C ASN A 564 1.49 -33.56 24.08
N THR A 565 1.32 -34.73 23.47
CA THR A 565 0.27 -35.07 22.50
C THR A 565 -1.14 -34.71 22.99
N ASP A 566 -1.39 -34.70 24.29
CA ASP A 566 -2.68 -34.34 24.88
C ASP A 566 -2.97 -32.83 24.83
N LYS A 567 -1.94 -31.97 24.89
CA LYS A 567 -2.09 -30.52 24.75
C LYS A 567 -2.27 -30.12 23.28
N LEU A 568 -1.47 -30.70 22.38
CA LEU A 568 -1.63 -30.49 20.93
C LEU A 568 -3.00 -30.96 20.43
N SER A 569 -3.51 -32.08 20.96
CA SER A 569 -4.87 -32.55 20.64
C SER A 569 -5.95 -31.58 21.14
N LYS A 570 -5.79 -30.98 22.32
CA LYS A 570 -6.73 -29.99 22.85
C LYS A 570 -6.74 -28.69 22.05
N ILE A 571 -5.56 -28.19 21.65
CA ILE A 571 -5.43 -27.01 20.80
C ILE A 571 -6.10 -27.28 19.44
N THR A 572 -5.78 -28.41 18.81
CA THR A 572 -6.38 -28.81 17.52
C THR A 572 -7.91 -28.92 17.60
N LEU A 573 -8.43 -29.45 18.70
CA LEU A 573 -9.88 -29.51 18.95
C LEU A 573 -10.49 -28.11 19.10
N GLN A 574 -9.86 -27.22 19.89
CA GLN A 574 -10.33 -25.84 20.05
C GLN A 574 -10.31 -25.05 18.74
N GLU A 575 -9.25 -25.20 17.93
CA GLU A 575 -9.17 -24.58 16.60
C GLU A 575 -10.33 -25.02 15.70
N ASP A 576 -10.67 -26.31 15.72
CA ASP A 576 -11.76 -26.85 14.89
C ASP A 576 -13.14 -26.36 15.35
N PHE A 577 -13.42 -26.35 16.66
CA PHE A 577 -14.66 -25.78 17.18
C PHE A 577 -14.81 -24.29 16.85
N GLY A 578 -13.73 -23.52 17.06
CA GLY A 578 -13.72 -22.09 16.73
C GLY A 578 -13.97 -21.85 15.25
N ARG A 579 -13.32 -22.61 14.37
CA ARG A 579 -13.50 -22.53 12.92
C ARG A 579 -14.94 -22.87 12.51
N ARG A 580 -15.51 -23.98 13.01
CA ARG A 580 -16.91 -24.36 12.71
C ARG A 580 -17.89 -23.26 13.12
N ARG A 581 -17.70 -22.65 14.30
CA ARG A 581 -18.51 -21.51 14.75
C ARG A 581 -18.41 -20.34 13.77
N VAL A 582 -17.20 -19.99 13.33
CA VAL A 582 -16.96 -18.87 12.40
C VAL A 582 -17.61 -19.15 11.05
N ILE A 583 -17.44 -20.35 10.50
CA ILE A 583 -18.07 -20.76 9.23
C ILE A 583 -19.60 -20.73 9.36
N ALA A 584 -20.16 -21.24 10.44
CA ALA A 584 -21.61 -21.19 10.67
C ALA A 584 -22.13 -19.75 10.68
N GLN A 585 -21.44 -18.84 11.38
CA GLN A 585 -21.82 -17.43 11.41
C GLN A 585 -21.71 -16.77 10.02
N LEU A 586 -20.66 -17.08 9.26
CA LEU A 586 -20.48 -16.56 7.89
C LEU A 586 -21.59 -17.03 6.96
N LEU A 587 -21.95 -18.32 6.99
CA LEU A 587 -23.03 -18.86 6.18
C LEU A 587 -24.37 -18.20 6.55
N MET A 588 -24.64 -18.02 7.84
CA MET A 588 -25.86 -17.37 8.31
C MET A 588 -25.93 -15.89 7.91
N ASP A 589 -24.81 -15.16 8.02
CA ASP A 589 -24.73 -13.76 7.60
C ASP A 589 -24.91 -13.59 6.09
N ALA A 590 -24.51 -14.60 5.32
CA ALA A 590 -24.73 -14.67 3.88
C ALA A 590 -26.11 -15.26 3.48
N GLY A 591 -27.00 -15.51 4.45
CA GLY A 591 -28.41 -15.86 4.23
C GLY A 591 -28.78 -17.34 4.41
N ALA A 592 -27.86 -18.20 4.83
CA ALA A 592 -28.19 -19.58 5.17
C ALA A 592 -29.05 -19.63 6.44
N THR A 593 -30.23 -20.26 6.38
CA THR A 593 -31.15 -20.31 7.51
C THR A 593 -30.97 -21.59 8.32
N PRO A 594 -30.65 -21.50 9.63
CA PRO A 594 -30.63 -22.67 10.49
C PRO A 594 -32.05 -23.21 10.69
N LYS A 595 -32.19 -24.54 10.78
CA LYS A 595 -33.43 -25.21 11.18
C LYS A 595 -33.82 -24.88 12.62
N VAL A 596 -32.84 -24.75 13.50
CA VAL A 596 -32.99 -24.34 14.90
C VAL A 596 -32.07 -23.15 15.11
N SER A 597 -32.62 -21.96 15.33
CA SER A 597 -31.82 -20.76 15.58
C SER A 597 -30.97 -20.92 16.86
N PRO A 598 -29.84 -20.19 17.01
CA PRO A 598 -29.06 -20.23 18.25
C PRO A 598 -29.92 -19.93 19.49
N ARG A 599 -30.84 -18.98 19.38
CA ARG A 599 -31.77 -18.60 20.45
C ARG A 599 -32.77 -19.71 20.79
N ASP A 600 -33.36 -20.35 19.78
CA ASP A 600 -34.30 -21.44 20.01
C ASP A 600 -33.61 -22.66 20.61
N TYR A 601 -32.37 -22.94 20.18
CA TYR A 601 -31.56 -23.99 20.78
C TYR A 601 -31.28 -23.72 22.25
N GLN A 602 -30.93 -22.48 22.59
CA GLN A 602 -30.72 -22.08 23.98
C GLN A 602 -31.99 -22.21 24.83
N ALA A 603 -33.15 -21.85 24.27
CA ALA A 603 -34.44 -21.98 24.95
C ALA A 603 -34.83 -23.46 25.18
N LEU A 604 -34.51 -24.34 24.23
CA LEU A 604 -34.74 -25.78 24.34
C LEU A 604 -33.73 -26.48 25.27
N ASN A 605 -32.54 -25.91 25.44
CA ASN A 605 -31.45 -26.46 26.25
C ASN A 605 -30.93 -25.42 27.26
N PRO A 606 -31.74 -24.99 28.24
CA PRO A 606 -31.38 -23.91 29.16
C PRO A 606 -30.18 -24.22 30.08
N SER A 607 -29.84 -25.50 30.25
CA SER A 607 -28.66 -25.96 30.98
C SER A 607 -27.38 -26.00 30.15
N ALA A 608 -27.48 -25.84 28.82
CA ALA A 608 -26.33 -25.78 27.93
C ALA A 608 -25.66 -24.41 28.02
N THR A 609 -24.37 -24.33 27.68
CA THR A 609 -23.65 -23.06 27.64
C THR A 609 -24.34 -22.09 26.70
N ALA A 610 -24.40 -20.81 27.08
CA ALA A 610 -24.90 -19.76 26.21
C ALA A 610 -24.12 -19.77 24.88
N ILE A 611 -24.82 -20.04 23.77
CA ILE A 611 -24.26 -19.92 22.42
C ILE A 611 -24.87 -18.76 21.64
N ALA A 612 -25.94 -18.14 22.15
CA ALA A 612 -26.66 -17.05 21.50
C ALA A 612 -26.52 -15.75 22.31
N ASP A 613 -26.18 -14.66 21.63
CA ASP A 613 -26.20 -13.32 22.23
C ASP A 613 -27.63 -12.76 22.34
N ALA A 614 -27.75 -11.53 22.86
CA ALA A 614 -29.04 -10.86 23.01
C ALA A 614 -29.79 -10.66 21.68
N ASP A 615 -29.05 -10.58 20.56
CA ASP A 615 -29.58 -10.41 19.21
C ASP A 615 -29.85 -11.75 18.51
N GLY A 616 -29.59 -12.88 19.19
CA GLY A 616 -29.78 -14.23 18.66
C GLY A 616 -28.69 -14.70 17.70
N ARG A 617 -27.54 -14.00 17.63
CA ARG A 617 -26.36 -14.39 16.85
C ARG A 617 -25.47 -15.31 17.68
N LEU A 618 -24.56 -16.04 17.04
CA LEU A 618 -23.62 -16.87 17.79
C LEU A 618 -22.67 -15.98 18.60
N ILE A 619 -22.53 -16.26 19.90
CA ILE A 619 -21.57 -15.55 20.76
C ILE A 619 -20.14 -15.73 20.22
N PRO A 620 -19.23 -14.73 20.34
CA PRO A 620 -17.83 -14.87 19.96
C PRO A 620 -17.13 -16.04 20.67
N PHE A 621 -16.24 -16.75 19.96
CA PHE A 621 -15.54 -17.92 20.51
C PHE A 621 -14.76 -17.65 21.80
N PRO A 622 -14.07 -16.50 22.00
CA PRO A 622 -13.39 -16.20 23.28
C PRO A 622 -14.33 -16.14 24.50
N GLU A 623 -15.62 -15.89 24.29
CA GLU A 623 -16.61 -15.90 25.38
C GLU A 623 -17.10 -17.32 25.65
N ILE A 624 -17.16 -18.17 24.62
CA ILE A 624 -17.49 -19.60 24.73
C ILE A 624 -16.32 -20.38 25.36
N SER A 625 -15.08 -20.10 24.96
CA SER A 625 -13.86 -20.82 25.39
C SER A 625 -13.42 -20.52 26.82
N LYS A 626 -13.80 -19.35 27.37
CA LYS A 626 -13.58 -18.99 28.80
C LYS A 626 -14.40 -19.83 29.78
N SER A 627 -15.32 -20.65 29.27
CA SER A 627 -16.21 -21.47 30.05
C SER A 627 -15.75 -22.94 29.94
N THR A 628 -15.76 -23.68 31.05
CA THR A 628 -15.17 -25.04 31.24
C THR A 628 -15.27 -25.98 30.02
N ALA A 629 -14.32 -26.91 29.84
CA ALA A 629 -14.20 -27.82 28.68
C ALA A 629 -15.48 -28.53 28.16
N GLY A 630 -16.52 -28.71 28.99
CA GLY A 630 -17.83 -29.20 28.55
C GLY A 630 -18.59 -28.25 27.62
N ASN A 631 -18.15 -27.00 27.51
CA ASN A 631 -18.91 -25.90 26.92
C ASN A 631 -18.63 -25.70 25.42
N LEU A 632 -17.46 -26.16 24.95
CA LEU A 632 -17.05 -26.10 23.53
C LEU A 632 -17.92 -27.01 22.64
N PHE A 633 -18.51 -28.07 23.20
CA PHE A 633 -19.38 -28.99 22.48
C PHE A 633 -20.76 -28.41 22.16
N THR A 634 -21.19 -27.35 22.84
CA THR A 634 -22.55 -26.80 22.68
C THR A 634 -22.81 -26.28 21.26
N VAL A 635 -21.79 -25.69 20.62
CA VAL A 635 -21.89 -25.26 19.22
C VAL A 635 -22.05 -26.46 18.29
N ASP A 636 -21.31 -27.54 18.54
CA ASP A 636 -21.41 -28.78 17.78
C ASP A 636 -22.76 -29.47 17.99
N GLU A 637 -23.29 -29.49 19.22
CA GLU A 637 -24.64 -30.00 19.48
C GLU A 637 -25.72 -29.17 18.76
N TRP A 638 -25.56 -27.85 18.70
CA TRP A 638 -26.40 -26.98 17.88
C TRP A 638 -26.25 -27.28 16.38
N LEU A 639 -25.04 -27.55 15.89
CA LEU A 639 -24.81 -27.99 14.50
C LEU A 639 -25.44 -29.37 14.23
N ILE A 640 -25.42 -30.30 15.20
CA ILE A 640 -26.13 -31.60 15.13
C ILE A 640 -27.64 -31.38 15.05
N ALA A 641 -28.19 -30.46 15.86
CA ALA A 641 -29.61 -30.08 15.77
C ALA A 641 -29.96 -29.47 14.40
N ASN A 642 -28.97 -28.85 13.75
CA ASN A 642 -29.03 -28.33 12.39
C ASN A 642 -28.50 -29.32 11.33
N GLY A 643 -28.50 -30.62 11.63
CA GLY A 643 -28.34 -31.71 10.66
C GLY A 643 -26.92 -32.23 10.42
N MET A 644 -25.92 -31.77 11.17
CA MET A 644 -24.56 -32.32 11.11
C MET A 644 -24.56 -33.84 11.32
N GLY A 645 -23.95 -34.58 10.40
CA GLY A 645 -23.86 -36.06 10.41
C GLY A 645 -25.14 -36.80 10.03
N LYS A 646 -26.19 -36.12 9.56
CA LYS A 646 -27.48 -36.73 9.20
C LYS A 646 -28.02 -36.30 7.84
N ASP A 647 -27.90 -35.03 7.50
CA ASP A 647 -28.52 -34.43 6.32
C ASP A 647 -27.46 -33.69 5.50
N GLN A 648 -27.19 -34.19 4.28
CA GLN A 648 -26.10 -33.74 3.43
C GLN A 648 -26.17 -32.25 3.06
N PHE A 649 -27.37 -31.68 3.04
CA PHE A 649 -27.62 -30.31 2.60
C PHE A 649 -27.93 -29.35 3.74
N SER A 650 -27.80 -29.82 4.98
CA SER A 650 -28.09 -29.00 6.15
C SER A 650 -26.96 -28.01 6.43
N LEU A 651 -27.29 -26.94 7.16
CA LEU A 651 -26.29 -26.00 7.66
C LEU A 651 -25.20 -26.71 8.47
N GLY A 652 -25.59 -27.62 9.36
CA GLY A 652 -24.65 -28.37 10.21
C GLY A 652 -23.65 -29.20 9.41
N GLU A 653 -24.11 -29.91 8.37
CA GLU A 653 -23.22 -30.72 7.54
C GLU A 653 -22.35 -29.87 6.61
N SER A 654 -22.90 -28.77 6.08
CA SER A 654 -22.14 -27.80 5.28
C SER A 654 -20.99 -27.20 6.09
N VAL A 655 -21.25 -26.78 7.34
CA VAL A 655 -20.22 -26.24 8.23
C VAL A 655 -19.12 -27.26 8.51
N ARG A 656 -19.49 -28.50 8.82
CA ARG A 656 -18.54 -29.59 9.06
C ARG A 656 -17.64 -29.81 7.85
N MET A 657 -18.25 -30.00 6.68
CA MET A 657 -17.54 -30.27 5.43
C MET A 657 -16.58 -29.13 5.07
N LEU A 658 -17.01 -27.87 5.14
CA LEU A 658 -16.15 -26.72 4.83
C LEU A 658 -15.02 -26.56 5.85
N SER A 659 -15.27 -26.84 7.14
CA SER A 659 -14.22 -26.85 8.18
C SER A 659 -13.17 -27.93 7.90
N ASP A 660 -13.62 -29.14 7.56
CA ASP A 660 -12.75 -30.28 7.25
C ASP A 660 -11.91 -30.01 5.99
N THR A 661 -12.55 -29.50 4.92
CA THR A 661 -11.89 -29.14 3.65
C THR A 661 -10.83 -28.07 3.87
N PHE A 662 -11.14 -27.01 4.64
CA PHE A 662 -10.18 -25.97 4.98
C PHE A 662 -9.02 -26.52 5.80
N GLY A 663 -9.30 -27.29 6.87
CA GLY A 663 -8.29 -27.85 7.75
C GLY A 663 -7.35 -28.83 7.05
N GLY A 664 -7.88 -29.71 6.20
CA GLY A 664 -7.09 -30.65 5.41
C GLY A 664 -6.20 -29.93 4.38
N SER A 665 -6.75 -28.94 3.69
CA SER A 665 -6.01 -28.14 2.71
C SER A 665 -4.93 -27.28 3.36
N ARG A 666 -5.16 -26.77 4.58
CA ARG A 666 -4.14 -26.10 5.39
C ARG A 666 -2.92 -26.98 5.66
N ILE A 667 -3.13 -28.25 5.99
CA ILE A 667 -2.03 -29.20 6.21
C ILE A 667 -1.28 -29.46 4.88
N ALA A 668 -2.02 -29.65 3.79
CA ALA A 668 -1.43 -29.86 2.47
C ALA A 668 -0.58 -28.64 2.03
N GLY A 669 -1.12 -27.43 2.17
CA GLY A 669 -0.41 -26.18 1.86
C GLY A 669 0.84 -25.97 2.71
N GLY A 670 0.83 -26.36 3.98
CA GLY A 670 2.03 -26.30 4.84
C GLY A 670 3.14 -27.26 4.40
N ASN A 671 2.76 -28.40 3.82
CA ASN A 671 3.69 -29.43 3.34
C ASN A 671 3.96 -29.38 1.84
N TRP A 672 3.58 -28.31 1.13
CA TRP A 672 3.54 -28.30 -0.34
C TRP A 672 4.90 -28.64 -0.99
N ARG A 673 6.04 -28.27 -0.38
CA ARG A 673 7.39 -28.63 -0.88
C ARG A 673 7.65 -30.13 -0.89
N ALA A 674 7.05 -30.87 0.04
CA ALA A 674 7.13 -32.33 0.09
C ALA A 674 6.13 -32.99 -0.87
N LEU A 675 5.07 -32.28 -1.27
CA LEU A 675 4.06 -32.74 -2.22
C LEU A 675 4.43 -32.49 -3.69
N SER A 676 5.38 -31.59 -3.95
CA SER A 676 5.84 -31.21 -5.29
C SER A 676 7.13 -31.90 -5.76
N GLN A 677 7.72 -32.76 -4.91
CA GLN A 677 8.81 -33.68 -5.23
C GLN A 677 8.27 -35.07 -5.54
#